data_AF-Q4FZV0-F1
#
_entry.id   AF-Q4FZV0-F1
#
_cell.length_a   1.000
_cell.length_b   1.000
_cell.length_c   1.000
_cell.angle_alpha   90.00
_cell.angle_beta   90.00
_cell.angle_gamma   90.00
#
_symmetry.space_group_name_H-M   'P 1'
#
loop_
_entity.id
_entity.type
_entity.pdbx_description
1 polymer ?
#
loop_
_entity_poly.entity_id
_entity_poly.type
_entity_poly.pdbx_seq_one_letter_code
_entity_poly.pdbx_strand_id
1 'polypeptide(L)'
;MHLHLLFLLALCGAGCMAAGPSYSLRGSWRVSNGNSSLELPATVPGYVHSALQQHGLIQDPYYRFNDLNYRWISLDNWTYSTEFKIPFNRSEWQKVKLIFDGVDTVAEILFNNVTIGKTDNMFTRYSFDVTNVVKDVNSLKLRFQSAVQYAECQSKAHTQYRVPPECPPVEQKGECHVNFIRKEQCSFSWDWGPSFPSQGIWKDVRIEAYNIAHLDHLTFLPLYDNTSQAWTIEIEASFDVVSTKPVGGQVTIAIPELKTQQANHIELQHGQRIVKLLVKIRKDVTVETWWPHGHGNQTGYNTTILFALDGGLKIEKAAKVYFRTVQLIEEPITGSPGLSFYFKINGLPIFLKGSNWIPADSFQDKVTSELLQLLLQSAVDANMNTLRVWGGGIYEQDEFYALCDELGIMVWQDFMFASALYPTEPGFLESVRKEVTYQVRRLKSHPSVIIWSGNNENEVALRVNWFHVNPRDLGTYINDYVTLYVKTIREIVLSEDRSRPFIASSPTNGVKTMTEGWISKDPYSTQYGDMHFYDYFSDCWDWKVFPKARLVSEYGYQSWPSFSTLQKVSRQEDWSYSSRFSLHRQHHGNGNNEMLHQVQLHFQLPQRRDPVRAFKDTIYLTQVMQAQCIKTETEFYLRSRSEIVNGEGHTMGALYWQLNDIWQAPSWASLEYGGKWKMLHYFAQRFFAPLLPVGFEDEGVFYVYGVSDLHKDYPTKLTVRLHRWSSQKPLCTFVSLSAVIKAGEAMVLFQMPVSKLLKRCKECTRDTCVVSFYLSTDNELFSPTNYHFLSSLKDAKGMVKANITVSISQKGDLFVFDLKSSTSAITPFVWLDVGSIPGRFSDNGFLMIKKELSVLFYPWKPTSKSELQQAFSVTSLTDLY
;
A
#
# COMPACT_ATOMS: atom_id res chain seq x y z
N MET A 1 37.19 -50.00 -45.25
CA MET A 1 37.30 -51.02 -44.19
C MET A 1 37.01 -50.34 -42.86
N HIS A 2 35.99 -50.84 -42.15
CA HIS A 2 35.44 -50.38 -40.86
C HIS A 2 34.71 -49.03 -40.85
N LEU A 3 33.55 -48.85 -40.23
CA LEU A 3 32.41 -49.70 -39.83
C LEU A 3 31.35 -48.68 -39.34
N HIS A 4 30.19 -48.59 -39.99
CA HIS A 4 28.86 -48.83 -39.42
C HIS A 4 28.14 -47.75 -38.57
N LEU A 5 26.87 -47.60 -38.96
CA LEU A 5 25.67 -47.23 -38.21
C LEU A 5 25.48 -45.76 -37.80
N LEU A 6 24.55 -45.09 -38.50
CA LEU A 6 23.42 -44.45 -37.81
C LEU A 6 22.16 -44.54 -38.68
N PHE A 7 21.14 -45.12 -38.03
CA PHE A 7 19.83 -45.51 -38.54
C PHE A 7 18.91 -44.29 -38.70
N LEU A 8 18.12 -44.31 -39.79
CA LEU A 8 16.71 -43.97 -39.89
C LEU A 8 16.09 -43.10 -38.76
N LEU A 9 15.77 -41.85 -39.11
CA LEU A 9 14.60 -41.14 -38.58
C LEU A 9 13.87 -40.51 -39.79
N ALA A 10 12.98 -41.32 -40.36
CA ALA A 10 12.02 -40.88 -41.36
C ALA A 10 10.64 -40.76 -40.69
N LEU A 11 9.96 -39.66 -41.00
CA LEU A 11 8.51 -39.46 -40.98
C LEU A 11 7.81 -39.44 -39.61
N CYS A 12 7.73 -38.24 -39.04
CA CYS A 12 6.51 -37.73 -38.40
C CYS A 12 6.50 -36.20 -38.50
N GLY A 13 6.14 -35.68 -39.68
CA GLY A 13 5.81 -34.28 -39.87
C GLY A 13 4.43 -33.97 -39.31
N ALA A 14 4.28 -33.98 -37.99
CA ALA A 14 3.13 -33.35 -37.34
C ALA A 14 3.48 -31.87 -37.17
N GLY A 15 2.92 -31.02 -38.04
CA GLY A 15 3.04 -29.58 -37.91
C GLY A 15 2.55 -29.15 -36.54
N CYS A 16 3.47 -28.68 -35.68
CA CYS A 16 3.09 -28.04 -34.43
C CYS A 16 2.37 -26.73 -34.76
N MET A 17 1.04 -26.71 -34.61
CA MET A 17 0.31 -25.45 -34.55
C MET A 17 0.56 -24.84 -33.16
N ALA A 18 1.40 -23.80 -33.13
CA ALA A 18 1.61 -22.99 -31.93
C ALA A 18 0.27 -22.38 -31.46
N ALA A 19 0.18 -22.06 -30.15
CA ALA A 19 -0.90 -21.22 -29.63
C ALA A 19 -1.11 -20.01 -30.54
N GLY A 20 -2.37 -19.66 -30.83
CA GLY A 20 -2.68 -18.63 -31.81
C GLY A 20 -2.08 -17.26 -31.44
N PRO A 21 -1.94 -16.34 -32.42
CA PRO A 21 -1.27 -15.08 -32.22
C PRO A 21 -2.05 -14.24 -31.21
N SER A 22 -1.38 -13.89 -30.12
CA SER A 22 -1.77 -12.81 -29.23
C SER A 22 -0.95 -11.59 -29.61
N TYR A 23 -1.64 -10.51 -29.97
CA TYR A 23 -1.04 -9.26 -30.39
C TYR A 23 -1.58 -8.12 -29.53
N SER A 24 -0.68 -7.42 -28.83
CA SER A 24 -1.03 -6.23 -28.07
C SER A 24 -1.32 -5.06 -29.02
N LEU A 25 -2.39 -4.33 -28.72
CA LEU A 25 -2.75 -3.05 -29.32
C LEU A 25 -2.22 -1.87 -28.51
N ARG A 26 -1.28 -2.08 -27.58
CA ARG A 26 -0.53 -0.99 -26.93
C ARG A 26 0.20 -0.13 -27.95
N GLY A 27 0.38 1.15 -27.62
CA GLY A 27 1.11 2.10 -28.43
C GLY A 27 0.32 3.38 -28.70
N SER A 28 0.50 3.94 -29.89
CA SER A 28 -0.06 5.25 -30.26
C SER A 28 -1.47 5.11 -30.82
N TRP A 29 -2.44 5.66 -30.10
CA TRP A 29 -3.83 5.83 -30.49
C TRP A 29 -4.11 7.31 -30.77
N ARG A 30 -5.35 7.62 -31.09
CA ARG A 30 -5.91 8.98 -31.13
C ARG A 30 -6.92 9.13 -30.01
N VAL A 31 -7.01 10.32 -29.42
CA VAL A 31 -8.09 10.68 -28.50
C VAL A 31 -8.74 11.98 -28.97
N SER A 32 -10.07 12.01 -28.95
CA SER A 32 -10.86 13.20 -29.29
C SER A 32 -11.88 13.52 -28.21
N ASN A 33 -12.21 14.80 -28.06
CA ASN A 33 -13.24 15.24 -27.11
C ASN A 33 -14.66 15.16 -27.72
N GLY A 34 -15.70 15.49 -26.95
CA GLY A 34 -17.09 15.17 -27.30
C GLY A 34 -17.59 15.84 -28.59
N ASN A 35 -17.18 17.10 -28.81
CA ASN A 35 -17.49 17.84 -30.04
C ASN A 35 -16.39 17.76 -31.11
N SER A 36 -15.36 16.93 -30.89
CA SER A 36 -14.21 16.75 -31.79
C SER A 36 -13.40 18.01 -32.11
N SER A 37 -13.49 19.07 -31.28
CA SER A 37 -12.64 20.27 -31.41
C SER A 37 -11.20 20.02 -30.98
N LEU A 38 -10.97 19.03 -30.13
CA LEU A 38 -9.65 18.51 -29.78
C LEU A 38 -9.51 17.09 -30.35
N GLU A 39 -8.42 16.87 -31.05
CA GLU A 39 -7.98 15.54 -31.48
C GLU A 39 -6.44 15.47 -31.45
N LEU A 40 -5.90 14.53 -30.70
CA LEU A 40 -4.46 14.40 -30.47
C LEU A 40 -4.03 12.93 -30.39
N PRO A 41 -2.74 12.63 -30.59
CA PRO A 41 -2.20 11.32 -30.25
C PRO A 41 -2.39 11.02 -28.75
N ALA A 42 -2.62 9.76 -28.41
CA ALA A 42 -2.71 9.29 -27.03
C ALA A 42 -2.03 7.93 -26.89
N THR A 43 -1.23 7.77 -25.85
CA THR A 43 -0.60 6.49 -25.53
C THR A 43 -1.63 5.56 -24.89
N VAL A 44 -1.59 4.26 -25.23
CA VAL A 44 -2.33 3.20 -24.54
C VAL A 44 -1.33 2.16 -24.03
N PRO A 45 -1.28 1.87 -22.71
CA PRO A 45 -2.19 2.37 -21.67
C PRO A 45 -1.97 3.85 -21.38
N GLY A 46 -3.04 4.56 -21.02
CA GLY A 46 -3.00 6.01 -20.81
C GLY A 46 -4.35 6.64 -20.50
N TYR A 47 -4.28 7.88 -20.01
CA TYR A 47 -5.43 8.70 -19.64
C TYR A 47 -5.52 9.98 -20.47
N VAL A 48 -6.74 10.52 -20.61
CA VAL A 48 -6.96 11.79 -21.32
C VAL A 48 -6.08 12.92 -20.77
N HIS A 49 -6.03 13.10 -19.44
CA HIS A 49 -5.21 14.14 -18.80
C HIS A 49 -3.72 13.98 -19.15
N SER A 50 -3.18 12.76 -19.04
CA SER A 50 -1.79 12.45 -19.40
C SER A 50 -1.50 12.73 -20.88
N ALA A 51 -2.41 12.39 -21.79
CA ALA A 51 -2.25 12.64 -23.22
C ALA A 51 -2.27 14.15 -23.54
N LEU A 52 -3.19 14.92 -22.95
CA LEU A 52 -3.27 16.36 -23.12
C LEU A 52 -2.01 17.06 -22.57
N GLN A 53 -1.51 16.63 -21.41
CA GLN A 53 -0.28 17.14 -20.81
C GLN A 53 0.93 16.82 -21.68
N GLN A 54 1.07 15.57 -22.13
CA GLN A 54 2.17 15.12 -22.99
C GLN A 54 2.25 15.92 -24.30
N HIS A 55 1.10 16.38 -24.82
CA HIS A 55 1.02 17.19 -26.04
C HIS A 55 1.01 18.71 -25.79
N GLY A 56 1.22 19.16 -24.55
CA GLY A 56 1.31 20.58 -24.21
C GLY A 56 0.01 21.38 -24.39
N LEU A 57 -1.15 20.70 -24.47
CA LEU A 57 -2.46 21.35 -24.56
C LEU A 57 -2.95 21.87 -23.21
N ILE A 58 -2.43 21.28 -22.13
CA ILE A 58 -2.64 21.72 -20.75
C ILE A 58 -1.30 21.78 -20.01
N GLN A 59 -1.26 22.53 -18.92
CA GLN A 59 -0.18 22.48 -17.95
C GLN A 59 -0.25 21.16 -17.16
N ASP A 60 0.71 20.95 -16.26
CA ASP A 60 0.60 19.89 -15.26
C ASP A 60 -0.74 20.01 -14.51
N PRO A 61 -1.58 18.95 -14.51
CA PRO A 61 -2.83 18.94 -13.73
C PRO A 61 -2.57 19.21 -12.25
N TYR A 62 -1.40 18.81 -11.74
CA TYR A 62 -1.03 19.07 -10.37
C TYR A 62 -0.54 20.49 -10.13
N TYR A 63 -0.49 21.38 -11.12
CA TYR A 63 0.00 22.74 -10.90
C TYR A 63 -1.06 23.64 -10.25
N ARG A 64 -0.75 24.18 -9.07
CA ARG A 64 -1.59 25.15 -8.32
C ARG A 64 -3.04 24.69 -8.15
N PHE A 65 -3.96 25.31 -8.91
CA PHE A 65 -5.42 25.16 -8.84
C PHE A 65 -5.98 24.47 -10.09
N ASN A 66 -5.14 23.71 -10.81
CA ASN A 66 -5.53 23.08 -12.07
C ASN A 66 -6.52 21.92 -11.92
N ASP A 67 -6.67 21.37 -10.71
CA ASP A 67 -7.80 20.53 -10.33
C ASP A 67 -9.15 21.23 -10.58
N LEU A 68 -9.24 22.53 -10.29
CA LEU A 68 -10.44 23.33 -10.60
C LEU A 68 -10.48 23.75 -12.06
N ASN A 69 -9.36 24.23 -12.61
CA ASN A 69 -9.32 24.80 -13.97
C ASN A 69 -9.56 23.75 -15.05
N TYR A 70 -9.16 22.50 -14.81
CA TYR A 70 -9.27 21.39 -15.75
C TYR A 70 -10.43 20.45 -15.48
N ARG A 71 -11.37 20.83 -14.59
CA ARG A 71 -12.62 20.11 -14.34
C ARG A 71 -13.39 19.77 -15.63
N TRP A 72 -13.32 20.63 -16.65
CA TRP A 72 -13.97 20.40 -17.94
C TRP A 72 -13.50 19.11 -18.65
N ILE A 73 -12.25 18.66 -18.40
CA ILE A 73 -11.72 17.44 -18.99
C ILE A 73 -12.48 16.22 -18.47
N SER A 74 -12.71 16.17 -17.16
CA SER A 74 -13.45 15.07 -16.51
C SER A 74 -14.95 15.08 -16.84
N LEU A 75 -15.51 16.24 -17.22
CA LEU A 75 -16.92 16.41 -17.55
C LEU A 75 -17.26 16.14 -19.02
N ASP A 76 -16.29 16.24 -19.94
CA ASP A 76 -16.51 15.93 -21.35
C ASP A 76 -16.48 14.41 -21.59
N ASN A 77 -17.06 13.98 -22.71
CA ASN A 77 -17.02 12.60 -23.18
C ASN A 77 -15.88 12.43 -24.18
N TRP A 78 -14.92 11.54 -23.91
CA TRP A 78 -13.75 11.35 -24.77
C TRP A 78 -13.85 10.07 -25.59
N THR A 79 -13.24 10.06 -26.78
CA THR A 79 -13.19 8.88 -27.64
C THR A 79 -11.75 8.49 -27.93
N TYR A 80 -11.32 7.31 -27.47
CA TYR A 80 -10.09 6.69 -27.95
C TYR A 80 -10.37 5.99 -29.28
N SER A 81 -9.49 6.17 -30.27
CA SER A 81 -9.62 5.58 -31.60
C SER A 81 -8.27 5.06 -32.10
N THR A 82 -8.29 3.92 -32.78
CA THR A 82 -7.12 3.41 -33.49
C THR A 82 -7.55 2.68 -34.76
N GLU A 83 -6.67 2.70 -35.77
CA GLU A 83 -6.77 1.87 -36.96
C GLU A 83 -5.58 0.92 -36.99
N PHE A 84 -5.83 -0.36 -37.24
CA PHE A 84 -4.78 -1.37 -37.27
C PHE A 84 -5.07 -2.46 -38.31
N LYS A 85 -3.99 -2.97 -38.89
CA LYS A 85 -4.01 -4.16 -39.73
C LYS A 85 -3.71 -5.39 -38.87
N ILE A 86 -4.51 -6.44 -38.98
CA ILE A 86 -4.21 -7.70 -38.27
C ILE A 86 -2.93 -8.34 -38.85
N PRO A 87 -2.01 -8.86 -38.01
CA PRO A 87 -0.77 -9.48 -38.46
C PRO A 87 -0.94 -10.94 -38.91
N PHE A 88 -2.18 -11.40 -39.11
CA PHE A 88 -2.52 -12.77 -39.47
C PHE A 88 -3.64 -12.79 -40.52
N ASN A 89 -3.76 -13.90 -41.26
CA ASN A 89 -4.84 -14.09 -42.20
C ASN A 89 -6.08 -14.62 -41.48
N ARG A 90 -7.18 -13.86 -41.51
CA ARG A 90 -8.44 -14.23 -40.85
C ARG A 90 -8.95 -15.62 -41.22
N SER A 91 -8.74 -16.07 -42.47
CA SER A 91 -9.23 -17.38 -42.93
C SER A 91 -8.55 -18.58 -42.25
N GLU A 92 -7.43 -18.37 -41.57
CA GLU A 92 -6.70 -19.40 -40.84
C GLU A 92 -7.20 -19.59 -39.39
N TRP A 93 -8.10 -18.72 -38.92
CA TRP A 93 -8.56 -18.68 -37.53
C TRP A 93 -10.08 -18.81 -37.42
N GLN A 94 -10.54 -19.74 -36.61
CA GLN A 94 -11.96 -19.99 -36.39
C GLN A 94 -12.60 -18.95 -35.46
N LYS A 95 -11.84 -18.39 -34.52
CA LYS A 95 -12.29 -17.38 -33.57
C LYS A 95 -11.25 -16.28 -33.40
N VAL A 96 -11.73 -15.07 -33.16
CA VAL A 96 -10.93 -13.88 -32.82
C VAL A 96 -11.61 -13.14 -31.66
N LYS A 97 -10.87 -12.92 -30.58
CA LYS A 97 -11.29 -12.14 -29.41
C LYS A 97 -10.54 -10.82 -29.33
N LEU A 98 -11.23 -9.79 -28.85
CA LEU A 98 -10.67 -8.54 -28.38
C LEU A 98 -10.76 -8.51 -26.85
N ILE A 99 -9.64 -8.29 -26.19
CA ILE A 99 -9.51 -8.39 -24.74
C ILE A 99 -9.00 -7.06 -24.19
N PHE A 100 -9.66 -6.56 -23.15
CA PHE A 100 -9.24 -5.40 -22.37
C PHE A 100 -8.98 -5.84 -20.95
N ASP A 101 -7.77 -5.64 -20.45
CA ASP A 101 -7.43 -5.96 -19.06
C ASP A 101 -7.96 -4.92 -18.06
N GLY A 102 -8.34 -3.74 -18.55
CA GLY A 102 -8.86 -2.64 -17.74
C GLY A 102 -9.22 -1.42 -18.58
N VAL A 103 -10.45 -0.94 -18.41
CA VAL A 103 -11.02 0.24 -19.07
C VAL A 103 -11.56 1.15 -17.97
N ASP A 104 -11.14 2.41 -17.93
CA ASP A 104 -11.54 3.37 -16.90
C ASP A 104 -12.46 4.45 -17.49
N THR A 105 -13.78 4.36 -17.33
CA THR A 105 -14.54 3.25 -16.73
C THR A 105 -15.71 2.88 -17.63
N VAL A 106 -16.58 3.86 -17.90
CA VAL A 106 -17.80 3.65 -18.69
C VAL A 106 -17.51 3.96 -20.15
N ALA A 107 -17.57 2.94 -21.01
CA ALA A 107 -17.33 3.10 -22.44
C ALA A 107 -18.26 2.23 -23.30
N GLU A 108 -18.68 2.78 -24.44
CA GLU A 108 -19.21 2.00 -25.56
C GLU A 108 -18.07 1.61 -26.50
N ILE A 109 -17.97 0.33 -26.84
CA ILE A 109 -16.89 -0.21 -27.68
C ILE A 109 -17.43 -0.49 -29.08
N LEU A 110 -16.89 0.23 -30.07
CA LEU A 110 -17.21 0.07 -31.48
C LEU A 110 -16.03 -0.56 -32.22
N PHE A 111 -16.28 -1.68 -32.88
CA PHE A 111 -15.33 -2.35 -33.75
C PHE A 111 -15.87 -2.33 -35.18
N ASN A 112 -15.15 -1.67 -36.10
CA ASN A 112 -15.61 -1.46 -37.48
C ASN A 112 -17.02 -0.84 -37.57
N ASN A 113 -17.28 0.16 -36.74
CA ASN A 113 -18.56 0.85 -36.60
C ASN A 113 -19.73 -0.05 -36.14
N VAL A 114 -19.44 -1.21 -35.56
CA VAL A 114 -20.40 -2.10 -34.90
C VAL A 114 -20.17 -2.07 -33.40
N THR A 115 -21.19 -1.77 -32.61
CA THR A 115 -21.12 -1.85 -31.15
C THR A 115 -20.98 -3.33 -30.73
N ILE A 116 -19.85 -3.68 -30.14
CA ILE A 116 -19.55 -5.05 -29.68
C ILE A 116 -19.80 -5.24 -28.18
N GLY A 117 -19.92 -4.15 -27.42
CA GLY A 117 -20.19 -4.20 -25.99
C GLY A 117 -20.05 -2.86 -25.29
N LYS A 118 -20.22 -2.89 -23.97
CA LYS A 118 -20.09 -1.75 -23.06
C LYS A 118 -19.30 -2.16 -21.81
N THR A 119 -18.65 -1.19 -21.19
CA THR A 119 -17.97 -1.32 -19.90
C THR A 119 -18.58 -0.36 -18.88
N ASP A 120 -18.50 -0.72 -17.61
CA ASP A 120 -19.02 0.04 -16.47
C ASP A 120 -18.17 -0.11 -15.19
N ASN A 121 -17.04 -0.82 -15.29
CA ASN A 121 -16.20 -1.18 -14.15
C ASN A 121 -14.72 -1.12 -14.51
N MET A 122 -13.97 -0.30 -13.76
CA MET A 122 -12.53 -0.10 -13.91
C MET A 122 -11.73 -1.39 -13.63
N PHE A 123 -12.26 -2.24 -12.75
CA PHE A 123 -11.55 -3.29 -12.04
C PHE A 123 -11.83 -4.70 -12.56
N THR A 124 -12.36 -4.84 -13.78
CA THR A 124 -12.58 -6.15 -14.39
C THR A 124 -12.04 -6.22 -15.81
N ARG A 125 -11.68 -7.44 -16.22
CA ARG A 125 -11.28 -7.75 -17.60
C ARG A 125 -12.52 -7.96 -18.46
N TYR A 126 -12.51 -7.40 -19.66
CA TYR A 126 -13.55 -7.59 -20.65
C TYR A 126 -13.01 -8.39 -21.85
N SER A 127 -13.83 -9.31 -22.37
CA SER A 127 -13.50 -10.13 -23.55
C SER A 127 -14.68 -10.13 -24.51
N PHE A 128 -14.45 -9.73 -25.76
CA PHE A 128 -15.46 -9.63 -26.81
C PHE A 128 -15.10 -10.53 -27.99
N ASP A 129 -16.04 -11.34 -28.47
CA ASP A 129 -15.88 -12.09 -29.71
C ASP A 129 -16.05 -11.14 -30.91
N VAL A 130 -14.98 -10.94 -31.68
CA VAL A 130 -14.95 -10.06 -32.86
C VAL A 130 -14.84 -10.85 -34.17
N THR A 131 -15.02 -12.17 -34.13
CA THR A 131 -14.85 -13.07 -35.29
C THR A 131 -15.65 -12.62 -36.51
N ASN A 132 -16.89 -12.17 -36.29
CA ASN A 132 -17.82 -11.82 -37.37
C ASN A 132 -17.66 -10.37 -37.87
N VAL A 133 -16.92 -9.53 -37.15
CA VAL A 133 -16.75 -8.10 -37.46
C VAL A 133 -15.32 -7.77 -37.88
N VAL A 134 -14.36 -8.64 -37.60
CA VAL A 134 -12.95 -8.47 -37.97
C VAL A 134 -12.72 -8.57 -39.48
N LYS A 135 -11.93 -7.61 -39.96
CA LYS A 135 -11.47 -7.44 -41.34
C LYS A 135 -9.94 -7.40 -41.36
N ASP A 136 -9.33 -7.25 -42.53
CA ASP A 136 -7.87 -7.11 -42.63
C ASP A 136 -7.37 -5.81 -42.01
N VAL A 137 -8.08 -4.71 -42.25
CA VAL A 137 -7.87 -3.40 -41.63
C VAL A 137 -9.09 -3.05 -40.80
N ASN A 138 -8.87 -2.68 -39.54
CA ASN A 138 -9.92 -2.49 -38.56
C ASN A 138 -9.83 -1.12 -37.93
N SER A 139 -10.99 -0.58 -37.57
CA SER A 139 -11.11 0.59 -36.69
C SER A 139 -11.69 0.15 -35.35
N LEU A 140 -11.05 0.57 -34.27
CA LEU A 140 -11.53 0.34 -32.90
C LEU A 140 -11.72 1.70 -32.24
N LYS A 141 -12.91 1.94 -31.68
CA LYS A 141 -13.25 3.15 -30.94
C LYS A 141 -13.85 2.81 -29.58
N LEU A 142 -13.39 3.49 -28.55
CA LEU A 142 -13.97 3.45 -27.21
C LEU A 142 -14.52 4.84 -26.90
N ARG A 143 -15.85 4.96 -26.92
CA ARG A 143 -16.56 6.21 -26.57
C ARG A 143 -16.82 6.20 -25.08
N PHE A 144 -15.99 6.92 -24.33
CA PHE A 144 -16.14 7.06 -22.90
C PHE A 144 -17.25 8.05 -22.57
N GLN A 145 -17.94 7.79 -21.47
CA GLN A 145 -18.83 8.74 -20.80
C GLN A 145 -18.09 9.34 -19.60
N SER A 146 -18.29 10.63 -19.33
CA SER A 146 -17.82 11.28 -18.11
C SER A 146 -18.23 10.48 -16.88
N ALA A 147 -17.23 10.09 -16.07
CA ALA A 147 -17.46 9.36 -14.83
C ALA A 147 -18.36 10.15 -13.86
N VAL A 148 -18.16 11.48 -13.80
CA VAL A 148 -18.94 12.40 -12.96
C VAL A 148 -20.40 12.43 -13.39
N GLN A 149 -20.67 12.66 -14.68
CA GLN A 149 -22.05 12.69 -15.19
C GLN A 149 -22.72 11.31 -15.08
N TYR A 150 -21.99 10.23 -15.34
CA TYR A 150 -22.51 8.88 -15.18
C TYR A 150 -22.94 8.61 -13.74
N ALA A 151 -22.07 8.89 -12.76
CA ALA A 151 -22.36 8.70 -11.34
C ALA A 151 -23.60 9.50 -10.89
N GLU A 152 -23.71 10.76 -11.32
CA GLU A 152 -24.89 11.59 -11.07
C GLU A 152 -26.16 10.98 -11.69
N CYS A 153 -26.09 10.50 -12.93
CA CYS A 153 -27.21 9.85 -13.61
C CYS A 153 -27.65 8.56 -12.91
N GLN A 154 -26.71 7.72 -12.46
CA GLN A 154 -27.03 6.51 -11.70
C GLN A 154 -27.70 6.85 -10.36
N SER A 155 -27.18 7.86 -9.65
CA SER A 155 -27.81 8.34 -8.42
C SER A 155 -29.25 8.84 -8.66
N LYS A 156 -29.50 9.60 -9.73
CA LYS A 156 -30.85 10.05 -10.11
C LYS A 156 -31.78 8.89 -10.49
N ALA A 157 -31.25 7.84 -11.11
CA ALA A 157 -32.02 6.64 -11.46
C ALA A 157 -32.39 5.81 -10.23
N HIS A 158 -31.58 5.87 -9.16
CA HIS A 158 -31.83 5.23 -7.88
C HIS A 158 -32.88 5.98 -7.05
N THR A 159 -34.15 5.81 -7.42
CA THR A 159 -35.28 6.59 -6.87
C THR A 159 -35.86 6.05 -5.56
N GLN A 160 -35.51 4.82 -5.14
CA GLN A 160 -36.13 4.17 -3.97
C GLN A 160 -35.73 4.83 -2.64
N TYR A 161 -34.46 5.22 -2.50
CA TYR A 161 -33.87 5.90 -1.36
C TYR A 161 -32.53 6.52 -1.79
N ARG A 162 -31.90 7.32 -0.93
CA ARG A 162 -30.58 7.93 -1.21
C ARG A 162 -29.44 7.01 -0.74
N VAL A 163 -28.28 7.03 -1.39
CA VAL A 163 -27.11 6.26 -0.95
C VAL A 163 -25.99 7.24 -0.56
N PRO A 164 -25.78 7.51 0.73
CA PRO A 164 -24.80 8.49 1.19
C PRO A 164 -23.36 7.95 1.24
N PRO A 165 -22.35 8.84 1.30
CA PRO A 165 -22.47 10.30 1.18
C PRO A 165 -22.78 10.70 -0.27
N GLU A 166 -23.65 11.68 -0.46
CA GLU A 166 -23.99 12.16 -1.81
C GLU A 166 -22.86 13.00 -2.41
N CYS A 167 -22.25 13.88 -1.61
CA CYS A 167 -21.11 14.71 -2.02
C CYS A 167 -20.01 14.67 -0.94
N PRO A 168 -18.74 14.82 -1.33
CA PRO A 168 -17.64 14.94 -0.38
C PRO A 168 -17.69 16.28 0.38
N PRO A 169 -16.94 16.42 1.49
CA PRO A 169 -16.71 17.71 2.14
C PRO A 169 -16.18 18.77 1.17
N VAL A 170 -16.59 20.03 1.37
CA VAL A 170 -16.28 21.15 0.46
C VAL A 170 -14.77 21.41 0.38
N GLU A 171 -14.06 21.21 1.48
CA GLU A 171 -12.62 21.30 1.58
C GLU A 171 -11.87 20.26 0.73
N GLN A 172 -12.51 19.20 0.22
CA GLN A 172 -11.86 18.28 -0.70
C GLN A 172 -11.93 18.73 -2.17
N LYS A 173 -12.77 19.74 -2.47
CA LYS A 173 -12.97 20.27 -3.84
C LYS A 173 -13.28 19.16 -4.85
N GLY A 174 -14.07 18.18 -4.40
CA GLY A 174 -14.36 16.94 -5.10
C GLY A 174 -15.62 16.94 -5.96
N GLU A 175 -15.95 15.75 -6.44
CA GLU A 175 -17.15 15.45 -7.21
C GLU A 175 -18.10 14.54 -6.42
N CYS A 176 -19.40 14.63 -6.69
CA CYS A 176 -20.43 13.89 -5.97
C CYS A 176 -20.61 12.45 -6.50
N HIS A 177 -21.20 11.57 -5.69
CA HIS A 177 -21.74 10.26 -6.06
C HIS A 177 -20.73 9.18 -6.51
N VAL A 178 -19.47 9.25 -6.08
CA VAL A 178 -18.44 8.25 -6.46
C VAL A 178 -18.83 6.80 -6.14
N ASN A 179 -19.69 6.61 -5.14
CA ASN A 179 -20.22 5.31 -4.73
C ASN A 179 -21.16 4.65 -5.76
N PHE A 180 -21.66 5.39 -6.76
CA PHE A 180 -22.49 4.84 -7.84
C PHE A 180 -21.69 4.35 -9.06
N ILE A 181 -20.36 4.46 -9.03
CA ILE A 181 -19.50 3.99 -10.13
C ILE A 181 -18.43 3.04 -9.58
N ARG A 182 -18.20 1.92 -10.28
CA ARG A 182 -17.10 0.99 -9.97
C ARG A 182 -15.79 1.49 -10.58
N LYS A 183 -15.25 2.54 -9.95
CA LYS A 183 -13.99 3.22 -10.25
C LYS A 183 -13.20 3.40 -8.95
N GLU A 184 -11.91 3.73 -9.04
CA GLU A 184 -11.10 4.23 -7.91
C GLU A 184 -11.89 5.26 -7.09
N GLN A 185 -12.16 4.97 -5.82
CA GLN A 185 -13.08 5.78 -5.01
C GLN A 185 -12.49 7.15 -4.66
N CYS A 186 -11.18 7.24 -4.47
CA CYS A 186 -10.49 8.52 -4.24
C CYS A 186 -10.30 9.37 -5.51
N SER A 187 -10.68 8.89 -6.70
CA SER A 187 -10.55 9.66 -7.95
C SER A 187 -11.47 10.89 -8.02
N PHE A 188 -12.49 10.95 -7.14
CA PHE A 188 -13.44 12.07 -7.01
C PHE A 188 -13.02 13.06 -5.91
N SER A 189 -11.75 13.01 -5.49
CA SER A 189 -11.15 13.57 -4.27
C SER A 189 -11.11 12.61 -3.08
N TRP A 190 -10.21 12.93 -2.17
CA TRP A 190 -10.18 12.42 -0.80
C TRP A 190 -9.58 13.49 0.12
N ASP A 191 -9.54 13.26 1.44
CA ASP A 191 -8.98 14.22 2.40
C ASP A 191 -7.45 14.42 2.30
N TRP A 192 -6.79 13.69 1.39
CA TRP A 192 -5.39 13.87 0.97
C TRP A 192 -5.20 13.90 -0.55
N GLY A 193 -6.26 13.75 -1.35
CA GLY A 193 -6.18 13.50 -2.80
C GLY A 193 -7.06 14.43 -3.65
N PRO A 194 -6.63 14.77 -4.89
CA PRO A 194 -7.36 15.68 -5.77
C PRO A 194 -8.51 15.00 -6.51
N SER A 195 -9.38 15.80 -7.14
CA SER A 195 -10.40 15.29 -8.05
C SER A 195 -9.93 15.32 -9.51
N PHE A 196 -9.47 14.17 -10.00
CA PHE A 196 -9.18 13.95 -11.43
C PHE A 196 -9.85 12.67 -11.93
N PRO A 197 -11.21 12.63 -12.02
CA PRO A 197 -11.93 11.47 -12.53
C PRO A 197 -11.80 11.37 -14.06
N SER A 198 -10.60 10.96 -14.46
CA SER A 198 -10.14 10.84 -15.84
C SER A 198 -10.81 9.67 -16.56
N GLN A 199 -10.61 9.63 -17.89
CA GLN A 199 -11.08 8.58 -18.79
C GLN A 199 -9.88 7.99 -19.53
N GLY A 200 -9.84 6.68 -19.70
CA GLY A 200 -8.68 6.04 -20.32
C GLY A 200 -8.74 4.53 -20.44
N ILE A 201 -7.83 4.00 -21.23
CA ILE A 201 -7.54 2.57 -21.30
C ILE A 201 -6.32 2.34 -20.42
N TRP A 202 -6.54 2.02 -19.15
CA TRP A 202 -5.48 2.05 -18.13
C TRP A 202 -4.65 0.76 -18.06
N LYS A 203 -5.04 -0.29 -18.81
CA LYS A 203 -4.30 -1.55 -18.96
C LYS A 203 -4.10 -1.92 -20.43
N ASP A 204 -3.50 -3.09 -20.66
CA ASP A 204 -3.27 -3.64 -22.00
C ASP A 204 -4.58 -3.99 -22.73
N VAL A 205 -4.49 -3.97 -24.06
CA VAL A 205 -5.55 -4.39 -24.98
C VAL A 205 -4.95 -5.38 -25.96
N ARG A 206 -5.59 -6.53 -26.18
CA ARG A 206 -5.05 -7.59 -27.06
C ARG A 206 -6.09 -8.09 -28.05
N ILE A 207 -5.61 -8.42 -29.25
CA ILE A 207 -6.31 -9.30 -30.18
C ILE A 207 -5.74 -10.70 -30.02
N GLU A 208 -6.62 -11.67 -29.78
CA GLU A 208 -6.26 -13.08 -29.60
C GLU A 208 -7.07 -13.92 -30.60
N ALA A 209 -6.40 -14.42 -31.63
CA ALA A 209 -7.00 -15.34 -32.60
C ALA A 209 -6.63 -16.78 -32.23
N TYR A 210 -7.59 -17.70 -32.36
CA TYR A 210 -7.37 -19.09 -31.96
C TYR A 210 -8.24 -20.07 -32.74
N ASN A 211 -7.73 -21.29 -32.83
CA ASN A 211 -8.43 -22.48 -33.27
C ASN A 211 -8.61 -23.41 -32.07
N ILE A 212 -9.56 -24.35 -32.16
CA ILE A 212 -9.79 -25.41 -31.17
C ILE A 212 -10.26 -24.86 -29.79
N ALA A 213 -9.37 -24.23 -29.03
CA ALA A 213 -9.66 -23.68 -27.70
C ALA A 213 -8.81 -22.45 -27.36
N HIS A 214 -9.30 -21.61 -26.47
CA HIS A 214 -8.64 -20.43 -25.89
C HIS A 214 -8.67 -20.52 -24.37
N LEU A 215 -7.55 -20.23 -23.71
CA LEU A 215 -7.47 -20.17 -22.25
C LEU A 215 -7.97 -18.81 -21.75
N ASP A 216 -9.20 -18.74 -21.22
CA ASP A 216 -9.78 -17.50 -20.71
C ASP A 216 -9.09 -17.03 -19.43
N HIS A 217 -8.86 -17.96 -18.50
CA HIS A 217 -8.07 -17.71 -17.29
C HIS A 217 -7.46 -19.01 -16.75
N LEU A 218 -6.37 -18.86 -16.02
CA LEU A 218 -5.72 -19.88 -15.22
C LEU A 218 -5.42 -19.29 -13.85
N THR A 219 -5.75 -20.02 -12.80
CA THR A 219 -5.46 -19.64 -11.42
C THR A 219 -5.01 -20.86 -10.64
N PHE A 220 -4.22 -20.64 -9.59
CA PHE A 220 -3.72 -21.71 -8.74
C PHE A 220 -3.65 -21.26 -7.28
N LEU A 221 -3.76 -22.22 -6.37
CA LEU A 221 -3.76 -22.00 -4.93
C LEU A 221 -2.93 -23.08 -4.22
N PRO A 222 -1.73 -22.75 -3.73
CA PRO A 222 -0.96 -23.63 -2.87
C PRO A 222 -1.63 -23.76 -1.49
N LEU A 223 -1.83 -24.99 -1.03
CA LEU A 223 -2.51 -25.31 0.22
C LEU A 223 -1.69 -26.31 1.03
N TYR A 224 -1.72 -26.17 2.35
CA TYR A 224 -1.19 -27.18 3.27
C TYR A 224 -2.35 -27.97 3.87
N ASP A 225 -2.38 -29.28 3.64
CA ASP A 225 -3.37 -30.15 4.26
C ASP A 225 -2.79 -30.71 5.56
N ASN A 226 -3.31 -30.25 6.70
CA ASN A 226 -2.91 -30.74 8.03
C ASN A 226 -3.22 -32.24 8.24
N THR A 227 -4.18 -32.82 7.52
CA THR A 227 -4.51 -34.25 7.66
C THR A 227 -3.44 -35.08 6.98
N SER A 228 -3.12 -34.75 5.73
CA SER A 228 -2.07 -35.46 4.99
C SER A 228 -0.67 -34.97 5.33
N GLN A 229 -0.47 -33.87 6.04
CA GLN A 229 0.85 -33.26 6.31
C GLN A 229 1.67 -33.11 5.02
N ALA A 230 1.04 -32.55 3.99
CA ALA A 230 1.63 -32.37 2.67
C ALA A 230 1.09 -31.10 1.99
N TRP A 231 1.92 -30.54 1.10
CA TRP A 231 1.51 -29.44 0.23
C TRP A 231 0.75 -29.97 -0.98
N THR A 232 -0.31 -29.26 -1.35
CA THR A 232 -1.04 -29.43 -2.59
C THR A 232 -1.12 -28.11 -3.34
N ILE A 233 -1.32 -28.18 -4.65
CA ILE A 233 -1.65 -27.02 -5.49
C ILE A 233 -2.96 -27.34 -6.19
N GLU A 234 -4.00 -26.57 -5.86
CA GLU A 234 -5.24 -26.57 -6.62
C GLU A 234 -5.06 -25.67 -7.85
N ILE A 235 -5.40 -26.17 -9.04
CA ILE A 235 -5.31 -25.43 -10.29
C ILE A 235 -6.70 -25.45 -10.94
N GLU A 236 -7.17 -24.28 -11.35
CA GLU A 236 -8.38 -24.13 -12.14
C GLU A 236 -8.06 -23.37 -13.43
N ALA A 237 -8.52 -23.90 -14.56
CA ALA A 237 -8.38 -23.28 -15.87
C ALA A 237 -9.72 -23.32 -16.60
N SER A 238 -10.13 -22.18 -17.18
CA SER A 238 -11.33 -22.09 -18.00
C SER A 238 -10.98 -21.85 -19.45
N PHE A 239 -11.65 -22.57 -20.34
CA PHE A 239 -11.42 -22.49 -21.78
C PHE A 239 -12.66 -22.07 -22.55
N ASP A 240 -12.47 -21.31 -23.62
CA ASP A 240 -13.49 -21.14 -24.65
C ASP A 240 -13.19 -22.11 -25.79
N VAL A 241 -14.16 -22.95 -26.14
CA VAL A 241 -14.00 -24.02 -27.14
C VAL A 241 -14.74 -23.64 -28.41
N VAL A 242 -14.02 -23.66 -29.53
CA VAL A 242 -14.56 -23.23 -30.83
C VAL A 242 -15.69 -24.15 -31.30
N SER A 243 -15.46 -25.46 -31.20
CA SER A 243 -16.35 -26.48 -31.76
C SER A 243 -17.31 -27.03 -30.71
N THR A 244 -18.45 -27.55 -31.15
CA THR A 244 -19.39 -28.31 -30.30
C THR A 244 -18.92 -29.74 -30.03
N LYS A 245 -17.92 -30.24 -30.76
CA LYS A 245 -17.33 -31.56 -30.51
C LYS A 245 -16.37 -31.48 -29.33
N PRO A 246 -16.28 -32.54 -28.50
CA PRO A 246 -15.28 -32.65 -27.45
C PRO A 246 -13.85 -32.53 -28.03
N VAL A 247 -12.98 -31.83 -27.31
CA VAL A 247 -11.55 -31.71 -27.59
C VAL A 247 -10.81 -32.42 -26.47
N GLY A 248 -10.14 -33.52 -26.80
CA GLY A 248 -9.29 -34.25 -25.86
C GLY A 248 -7.91 -33.62 -25.71
N GLY A 249 -7.17 -34.09 -24.71
CA GLY A 249 -5.78 -33.72 -24.53
C GLY A 249 -5.19 -34.18 -23.21
N GLN A 250 -3.98 -33.70 -22.94
CA GLN A 250 -3.30 -33.86 -21.65
C GLN A 250 -2.85 -32.52 -21.12
N VAL A 251 -2.81 -32.40 -19.80
CA VAL A 251 -2.15 -31.31 -19.09
C VAL A 251 -0.99 -31.87 -18.30
N THR A 252 0.19 -31.27 -18.42
CA THR A 252 1.39 -31.59 -17.65
C THR A 252 1.77 -30.41 -16.78
N ILE A 253 1.92 -30.66 -15.47
CA ILE A 253 2.41 -29.71 -14.49
C ILE A 253 3.79 -30.16 -14.05
N ALA A 254 4.77 -29.27 -14.11
CA ALA A 254 6.14 -29.56 -13.69
C ALA A 254 6.65 -28.48 -12.74
N ILE A 255 7.27 -28.92 -11.64
CA ILE A 255 8.02 -28.12 -10.67
C ILE A 255 9.36 -28.83 -10.48
N PRO A 256 10.34 -28.58 -11.37
CA PRO A 256 11.60 -29.32 -11.43
C PRO A 256 12.37 -29.29 -10.10
N GLU A 257 12.42 -28.14 -9.43
CA GLU A 257 13.11 -27.93 -8.16
C GLU A 257 12.55 -28.83 -7.04
N LEU A 258 11.25 -29.15 -7.10
CA LEU A 258 10.58 -30.06 -6.16
C LEU A 258 10.47 -31.49 -6.69
N LYS A 259 11.12 -31.81 -7.82
CA LYS A 259 11.04 -33.13 -8.48
C LYS A 259 9.58 -33.59 -8.62
N THR A 260 8.69 -32.66 -8.97
CA THR A 260 7.26 -32.90 -9.14
C THR A 260 6.92 -32.78 -10.62
N GLN A 261 6.34 -33.84 -11.18
CA GLN A 261 5.75 -33.83 -12.51
C GLN A 261 4.46 -34.65 -12.46
N GLN A 262 3.34 -34.07 -12.93
CA GLN A 262 2.05 -34.72 -12.97
C GLN A 262 1.42 -34.52 -14.34
N ALA A 263 0.89 -35.59 -14.94
CA ALA A 263 0.17 -35.54 -16.19
C ALA A 263 -1.26 -36.07 -16.00
N ASN A 264 -2.25 -35.35 -16.51
CA ASN A 264 -3.67 -35.73 -16.44
C ASN A 264 -4.29 -35.65 -17.83
N HIS A 265 -5.16 -36.61 -18.17
CA HIS A 265 -6.03 -36.48 -19.33
C HIS A 265 -7.14 -35.47 -19.05
N ILE A 266 -7.48 -34.68 -20.05
CA ILE A 266 -8.54 -33.67 -19.99
C ILE A 266 -9.41 -33.74 -21.25
N GLU A 267 -10.65 -33.30 -21.13
CA GLU A 267 -11.59 -33.14 -22.24
C GLU A 267 -12.33 -31.82 -22.07
N LEU A 268 -12.46 -31.05 -23.16
CA LEU A 268 -13.12 -29.75 -23.20
C LEU A 268 -14.34 -29.81 -24.14
N GLN A 269 -15.47 -29.24 -23.72
CA GLN A 269 -16.67 -29.11 -24.56
C GLN A 269 -17.45 -27.83 -24.24
N HIS A 270 -18.38 -27.42 -25.12
CA HIS A 270 -19.09 -26.14 -25.04
C HIS A 270 -19.91 -25.91 -23.75
N GLY A 271 -20.19 -26.96 -22.95
CA GLY A 271 -20.78 -26.89 -21.61
C GLY A 271 -19.86 -27.31 -20.44
N GLN A 272 -18.69 -27.87 -20.73
CA GLN A 272 -17.71 -28.31 -19.73
C GLN A 272 -16.35 -27.71 -20.11
N ARG A 273 -16.18 -26.47 -19.68
CA ARG A 273 -15.07 -25.58 -20.07
C ARG A 273 -13.99 -25.45 -19.00
N ILE A 274 -14.25 -25.98 -17.81
CA ILE A 274 -13.41 -25.82 -16.63
C ILE A 274 -12.64 -27.11 -16.37
N VAL A 275 -11.32 -26.98 -16.29
CA VAL A 275 -10.39 -28.03 -15.86
C VAL A 275 -9.99 -27.74 -14.43
N LYS A 276 -10.17 -28.71 -13.53
CA LYS A 276 -9.70 -28.66 -12.14
C LYS A 276 -8.67 -29.75 -11.91
N LEU A 277 -7.52 -29.37 -11.37
CA LEU A 277 -6.42 -30.29 -11.08
C LEU A 277 -5.98 -30.10 -9.64
N LEU A 278 -5.55 -31.20 -9.03
CA LEU A 278 -4.91 -31.21 -7.73
C LEU A 278 -3.53 -31.84 -7.90
N VAL A 279 -2.49 -31.04 -7.68
CA VAL A 279 -1.10 -31.51 -7.69
C VAL A 279 -0.67 -31.76 -6.25
N LYS A 280 -0.23 -32.97 -5.93
CA LYS A 280 0.31 -33.31 -4.60
C LYS A 280 1.83 -33.25 -4.65
N ILE A 281 2.42 -32.43 -3.79
CA ILE A 281 3.89 -32.40 -3.66
C ILE A 281 4.33 -33.63 -2.89
N ARG A 282 5.35 -34.32 -3.40
CA ARG A 282 5.85 -35.55 -2.78
C ARG A 282 6.46 -35.24 -1.41
N LYS A 283 6.19 -36.09 -0.42
CA LYS A 283 6.71 -35.89 0.95
C LYS A 283 8.20 -36.15 1.12
N ASP A 284 8.82 -36.81 0.14
CA ASP A 284 10.26 -37.13 0.14
C ASP A 284 11.14 -35.94 -0.27
N VAL A 285 10.54 -34.81 -0.68
CA VAL A 285 11.24 -33.55 -0.94
C VAL A 285 10.87 -32.51 0.12
N THR A 286 11.86 -31.76 0.60
CA THR A 286 11.63 -30.63 1.50
C THR A 286 11.14 -29.44 0.69
N VAL A 287 10.06 -28.81 1.15
CA VAL A 287 9.54 -27.56 0.60
C VAL A 287 9.95 -26.43 1.53
N GLU A 288 10.88 -25.57 1.10
CA GLU A 288 11.16 -24.29 1.74
C GLU A 288 9.95 -23.36 1.59
N THR A 289 9.49 -22.79 2.69
CA THR A 289 8.33 -21.90 2.72
C THR A 289 8.73 -20.45 2.51
N TRP A 290 7.81 -19.68 1.95
CA TRP A 290 7.91 -18.22 1.88
C TRP A 290 7.66 -17.59 3.26
N TRP A 291 8.44 -16.56 3.59
CA TRP A 291 8.32 -15.79 4.84
C TRP A 291 8.30 -14.28 4.56
N PRO A 292 7.65 -13.50 5.44
CA PRO A 292 7.71 -12.04 5.37
C PRO A 292 9.12 -11.50 5.63
N HIS A 293 9.35 -10.27 5.19
CA HIS A 293 10.58 -9.52 5.40
C HIS A 293 10.95 -9.51 6.90
N GLY A 294 12.22 -9.80 7.20
CA GLY A 294 12.73 -9.90 8.57
C GLY A 294 12.41 -11.22 9.31
N HIS A 295 11.66 -12.15 8.69
CA HIS A 295 11.27 -13.41 9.34
C HIS A 295 11.66 -14.68 8.55
N GLY A 296 12.40 -14.55 7.44
CA GLY A 296 12.90 -15.68 6.67
C GLY A 296 13.07 -15.34 5.20
N ASN A 297 13.22 -16.37 4.37
CA ASN A 297 13.43 -16.22 2.92
C ASN A 297 12.10 -16.12 2.16
N GLN A 298 12.13 -15.43 1.04
CA GLN A 298 11.01 -15.31 0.09
C GLN A 298 11.09 -16.39 -1.01
N THR A 299 11.45 -17.64 -0.63
CA THR A 299 11.69 -18.72 -1.58
C THR A 299 10.42 -19.11 -2.35
N GLY A 300 10.53 -19.20 -3.67
CA GLY A 300 9.48 -19.68 -4.57
C GLY A 300 10.04 -20.58 -5.66
N TYR A 301 9.16 -21.32 -6.34
CA TYR A 301 9.54 -22.39 -7.27
C TYR A 301 8.97 -22.14 -8.66
N ASN A 302 9.79 -22.31 -9.69
CA ASN A 302 9.33 -22.15 -11.06
C ASN A 302 8.41 -23.32 -11.42
N THR A 303 7.24 -22.99 -11.96
CA THR A 303 6.21 -23.96 -12.33
C THR A 303 5.77 -23.72 -13.75
N THR A 304 5.68 -24.81 -14.52
CA THR A 304 5.14 -24.79 -15.90
C THR A 304 3.89 -25.65 -15.97
N ILE A 305 2.84 -25.11 -16.59
CA ILE A 305 1.59 -25.81 -16.87
C ILE A 305 1.43 -25.85 -18.40
N LEU A 306 1.55 -27.05 -18.97
CA LEU A 306 1.49 -27.30 -20.40
C LEU A 306 0.22 -28.08 -20.74
N PHE A 307 -0.69 -27.45 -21.48
CA PHE A 307 -1.83 -28.12 -22.10
C PHE A 307 -1.43 -28.56 -23.51
N ALA A 308 -1.51 -29.85 -23.81
CA ALA A 308 -1.33 -30.44 -25.12
C ALA A 308 -2.68 -31.04 -25.57
N LEU A 309 -3.40 -30.29 -26.40
CA LEU A 309 -4.73 -30.64 -26.89
C LEU A 309 -4.68 -31.32 -28.26
N ASP A 310 -5.76 -32.00 -28.61
CA ASP A 310 -5.96 -32.58 -29.93
C ASP A 310 -5.77 -31.53 -31.04
N GLY A 311 -5.38 -31.99 -32.23
CA GLY A 311 -5.04 -31.09 -33.33
C GLY A 311 -3.68 -30.40 -33.18
N GLY A 312 -2.88 -30.78 -32.17
CA GLY A 312 -1.51 -30.30 -31.97
C GLY A 312 -1.40 -28.95 -31.27
N LEU A 313 -2.51 -28.41 -30.75
CA LEU A 313 -2.53 -27.15 -30.00
C LEU A 313 -1.82 -27.31 -28.66
N LYS A 314 -0.77 -26.51 -28.44
CA LYS A 314 -0.06 -26.42 -27.16
C LYS A 314 -0.26 -25.05 -26.54
N ILE A 315 -0.71 -25.00 -25.29
CA ILE A 315 -0.84 -23.78 -24.49
C ILE A 315 0.03 -23.94 -23.23
N GLU A 316 1.05 -23.10 -23.08
CA GLU A 316 1.95 -23.14 -21.94
C GLU A 316 1.81 -21.87 -21.10
N LYS A 317 1.80 -22.03 -19.78
CA LYS A 317 1.88 -20.94 -18.81
C LYS A 317 2.96 -21.23 -17.78
N ALA A 318 3.81 -20.25 -17.54
CA ALA A 318 4.80 -20.26 -16.46
C ALA A 318 4.30 -19.37 -15.32
N ALA A 319 4.53 -19.81 -14.09
CA ALA A 319 4.26 -19.05 -12.87
C ALA A 319 5.27 -19.43 -11.79
N LYS A 320 5.43 -18.55 -10.80
CA LYS A 320 6.21 -18.84 -9.60
C LYS A 320 5.25 -19.23 -8.48
N VAL A 321 5.47 -20.41 -7.90
CA VAL A 321 4.67 -20.95 -6.81
C VAL A 321 5.38 -20.70 -5.49
N TYR A 322 4.67 -20.12 -4.54
CA TYR A 322 5.16 -19.88 -3.19
C TYR A 322 4.32 -20.69 -2.20
N PHE A 323 4.98 -21.37 -1.26
CA PHE A 323 4.30 -22.18 -0.25
C PHE A 323 4.36 -21.48 1.10
N ARG A 324 3.20 -21.12 1.66
CA ARG A 324 3.09 -20.60 3.03
C ARG A 324 1.68 -20.77 3.58
N THR A 325 1.55 -20.90 4.90
CA THR A 325 0.24 -20.88 5.56
C THR A 325 0.00 -19.54 6.24
N VAL A 326 -1.25 -19.09 6.27
CA VAL A 326 -1.69 -17.92 7.04
C VAL A 326 -2.89 -18.31 7.88
N GLN A 327 -2.92 -17.82 9.11
CA GLN A 327 -4.05 -17.98 10.02
C GLN A 327 -4.28 -16.65 10.73
N LEU A 328 -5.52 -16.16 10.73
CA LEU A 328 -5.96 -15.13 11.67
C LEU A 328 -6.44 -15.83 12.94
N ILE A 329 -5.82 -15.52 14.07
CA ILE A 329 -6.12 -16.14 15.36
C ILE A 329 -6.94 -15.18 16.22
N GLU A 330 -8.13 -15.66 16.57
CA GLU A 330 -9.10 -14.98 17.43
C GLU A 330 -9.44 -15.87 18.63
N GLU A 331 -8.53 -15.95 19.59
CA GLU A 331 -8.63 -16.81 20.77
C GLU A 331 -8.79 -16.00 22.06
N PRO A 332 -9.44 -16.54 23.11
CA PRO A 332 -9.52 -15.86 24.41
C PRO A 332 -8.12 -15.63 25.02
N ILE A 333 -7.91 -14.47 25.63
CA ILE A 333 -6.65 -14.13 26.30
C ILE A 333 -6.85 -14.15 27.82
N THR A 334 -5.97 -14.83 28.55
CA THR A 334 -6.06 -14.88 30.02
C THR A 334 -5.95 -13.47 30.61
N GLY A 335 -6.93 -13.08 31.43
CA GLY A 335 -6.96 -11.76 32.08
C GLY A 335 -7.49 -10.62 31.21
N SER A 336 -7.88 -10.87 29.96
CA SER A 336 -8.40 -9.86 29.04
C SER A 336 -9.70 -10.37 28.39
N PRO A 337 -10.85 -9.69 28.57
CA PRO A 337 -12.10 -10.10 27.94
C PRO A 337 -12.01 -10.00 26.41
N GLY A 338 -12.87 -10.73 25.70
CA GLY A 338 -12.90 -10.73 24.24
C GLY A 338 -11.94 -11.74 23.61
N LEU A 339 -11.45 -11.43 22.41
CA LEU A 339 -10.63 -12.33 21.59
C LEU A 339 -9.38 -11.59 21.09
N SER A 340 -8.31 -12.34 20.86
CA SER A 340 -7.13 -11.85 20.16
C SER A 340 -7.44 -11.46 18.71
N PHE A 341 -6.50 -10.80 18.05
CA PHE A 341 -6.53 -10.60 16.60
C PHE A 341 -5.09 -10.51 16.10
N TYR A 342 -4.53 -11.62 15.64
CA TYR A 342 -3.14 -11.67 15.19
C TYR A 342 -2.92 -12.72 14.10
N PHE A 343 -1.82 -12.58 13.35
CA PHE A 343 -1.51 -13.46 12.24
C PHE A 343 -0.42 -14.47 12.61
N LYS A 344 -0.66 -15.73 12.29
CA LYS A 344 0.39 -16.76 12.22
C LYS A 344 0.77 -17.00 10.76
N ILE A 345 2.05 -16.81 10.42
CA ILE A 345 2.62 -17.22 9.14
C ILE A 345 3.48 -18.45 9.38
N ASN A 346 3.17 -19.54 8.68
CA ASN A 346 3.83 -20.84 8.88
C ASN A 346 3.83 -21.30 10.35
N GLY A 347 2.76 -20.96 11.09
CA GLY A 347 2.58 -21.28 12.50
C GLY A 347 3.23 -20.30 13.50
N LEU A 348 4.06 -19.36 13.04
CA LEU A 348 4.70 -18.36 13.90
C LEU A 348 3.85 -17.08 13.97
N PRO A 349 3.49 -16.57 15.17
CA PRO A 349 2.90 -15.25 15.33
C PRO A 349 3.85 -14.15 14.82
N ILE A 350 3.36 -13.26 13.96
CA ILE A 350 4.14 -12.13 13.44
C ILE A 350 3.41 -10.83 13.78
N PHE A 351 4.12 -9.89 14.38
CA PHE A 351 3.63 -8.53 14.58
C PHE A 351 3.64 -7.80 13.22
N LEU A 352 2.48 -7.29 12.79
CA LEU A 352 2.40 -6.55 11.53
C LEU A 352 3.02 -5.16 11.71
N LYS A 353 4.06 -4.84 10.93
CA LYS A 353 4.77 -3.57 10.93
C LYS A 353 4.66 -2.96 9.55
N GLY A 354 4.01 -1.81 9.45
CA GLY A 354 3.72 -1.29 8.13
C GLY A 354 2.91 -0.02 8.13
N SER A 355 2.23 0.18 7.00
CA SER A 355 1.38 1.32 6.74
C SER A 355 0.35 1.01 5.66
N ASN A 356 -0.50 1.99 5.38
CA ASN A 356 -1.55 1.89 4.38
C ASN A 356 -1.06 2.42 3.02
N TRP A 357 -1.19 1.61 1.98
CA TRP A 357 -0.90 1.95 0.59
C TRP A 357 -2.11 2.61 -0.06
N ILE A 358 -1.88 3.75 -0.71
CA ILE A 358 -2.84 4.44 -1.56
C ILE A 358 -2.31 4.52 -3.00
N PRO A 359 -3.16 4.84 -4.01
CA PRO A 359 -2.68 5.05 -5.38
C PRO A 359 -1.51 6.05 -5.43
N ALA A 360 -0.44 5.70 -6.17
CA ALA A 360 0.79 6.50 -6.22
C ALA A 360 0.72 7.70 -7.18
N ASP A 361 -0.32 7.79 -8.02
CA ASP A 361 -0.63 8.91 -8.91
C ASP A 361 -2.13 8.87 -9.23
N SER A 362 -2.72 10.01 -9.59
CA SER A 362 -4.12 10.10 -10.07
C SER A 362 -4.28 9.48 -11.47
N PHE A 363 -3.17 9.24 -12.17
CA PHE A 363 -3.14 8.64 -13.50
C PHE A 363 -2.22 7.41 -13.47
N GLN A 364 -2.81 6.22 -13.48
CA GLN A 364 -2.09 4.95 -13.30
C GLN A 364 -1.06 4.64 -14.39
N ASP A 365 -1.15 5.26 -15.56
CA ASP A 365 -0.14 5.13 -16.62
C ASP A 365 1.20 5.79 -16.26
N LYS A 366 1.21 6.67 -15.26
CA LYS A 366 2.41 7.32 -14.73
C LYS A 366 3.06 6.54 -13.57
N VAL A 367 2.40 5.50 -13.05
CA VAL A 367 2.94 4.64 -11.99
C VAL A 367 3.83 3.58 -12.63
N THR A 368 5.06 3.98 -12.96
CA THR A 368 6.02 3.11 -13.66
C THR A 368 6.59 2.04 -12.74
N SER A 369 7.16 1.00 -13.36
CA SER A 369 7.92 -0.07 -12.68
C SER A 369 8.98 0.49 -11.74
N GLU A 370 9.73 1.51 -12.18
CA GLU A 370 10.78 2.13 -11.36
C GLU A 370 10.20 2.86 -10.13
N LEU A 371 9.05 3.51 -10.26
CA LEU A 371 8.39 4.17 -9.14
C LEU A 371 7.87 3.12 -8.13
N LEU A 372 7.25 2.04 -8.62
CA LEU A 372 6.81 0.95 -7.74
C LEU A 372 7.96 0.32 -6.97
N GLN A 373 9.04 -0.05 -7.67
CA GLN A 373 10.24 -0.62 -7.03
C GLN A 373 10.81 0.33 -5.98
N LEU A 374 10.88 1.63 -6.29
CA LEU A 374 11.35 2.65 -5.36
C LEU A 374 10.50 2.73 -4.08
N LEU A 375 9.16 2.76 -4.23
CA LEU A 375 8.25 2.90 -3.09
C LEU A 375 8.24 1.64 -2.22
N LEU A 376 8.20 0.45 -2.83
CA LEU A 376 8.23 -0.81 -2.09
C LEU A 376 9.59 -1.06 -1.45
N GLN A 377 10.69 -0.73 -2.12
CA GLN A 377 12.02 -0.78 -1.50
C GLN A 377 12.14 0.22 -0.34
N SER A 378 11.48 1.37 -0.42
CA SER A 378 11.44 2.32 0.71
C SER A 378 10.73 1.72 1.92
N ALA A 379 9.59 1.02 1.71
CA ALA A 379 8.91 0.29 2.78
C ALA A 379 9.81 -0.80 3.41
N VAL A 380 10.53 -1.57 2.59
CA VAL A 380 11.52 -2.56 3.05
C VAL A 380 12.64 -1.90 3.87
N ASP A 381 13.23 -0.82 3.35
CA ASP A 381 14.29 -0.07 4.02
C ASP A 381 13.83 0.54 5.35
N ALA A 382 12.52 0.75 5.52
CA ALA A 382 11.88 1.17 6.76
C ALA A 382 11.51 0.01 7.71
N ASN A 383 12.03 -1.21 7.47
CA ASN A 383 11.77 -2.42 8.26
C ASN A 383 10.28 -2.83 8.31
N MET A 384 9.49 -2.43 7.31
CA MET A 384 8.10 -2.88 7.18
C MET A 384 8.05 -4.32 6.68
N ASN A 385 7.03 -5.04 7.13
CA ASN A 385 6.69 -6.38 6.65
C ASN A 385 5.26 -6.47 6.12
N THR A 386 4.47 -5.38 6.18
CA THR A 386 3.07 -5.34 5.77
C THR A 386 2.71 -4.03 5.08
N LEU A 387 1.89 -4.09 4.04
CA LEU A 387 1.15 -2.94 3.51
C LEU A 387 -0.34 -3.28 3.41
N ARG A 388 -1.21 -2.34 3.77
CA ARG A 388 -2.64 -2.46 3.52
C ARG A 388 -3.01 -1.73 2.24
N VAL A 389 -3.41 -2.46 1.19
CA VAL A 389 -3.93 -1.86 -0.05
C VAL A 389 -5.35 -1.39 0.26
N TRP A 390 -5.46 -0.10 0.57
CA TRP A 390 -6.67 0.50 1.12
C TRP A 390 -7.82 0.56 0.11
N GLY A 391 -9.04 0.30 0.59
CA GLY A 391 -10.22 0.05 -0.23
C GLY A 391 -10.77 1.24 -1.04
N GLY A 392 -10.26 2.46 -0.91
CA GLY A 392 -10.68 3.55 -1.80
C GLY A 392 -9.71 3.81 -2.95
N GLY A 393 -8.63 3.03 -3.04
CA GLY A 393 -7.68 3.07 -4.14
C GLY A 393 -8.09 2.16 -5.30
N ILE A 394 -7.15 1.34 -5.74
CA ILE A 394 -7.32 0.34 -6.80
C ILE A 394 -6.86 -1.03 -6.33
N TYR A 395 -7.36 -2.09 -6.97
CA TYR A 395 -6.59 -3.34 -6.99
C TYR A 395 -5.33 -3.09 -7.81
N GLU A 396 -4.17 -3.21 -7.19
CA GLU A 396 -2.92 -2.75 -7.77
C GLU A 396 -2.52 -3.51 -9.04
N GLN A 397 -1.54 -2.97 -9.77
CA GLN A 397 -0.98 -3.64 -10.94
C GLN A 397 -0.22 -4.92 -10.58
N ASP A 398 -0.11 -5.87 -11.51
CA ASP A 398 0.47 -7.20 -11.24
C ASP A 398 1.90 -7.12 -10.66
N GLU A 399 2.68 -6.14 -11.12
CA GLU A 399 4.05 -5.90 -10.64
C GLU A 399 4.09 -5.54 -9.15
N PHE A 400 3.08 -4.83 -8.61
CA PHE A 400 3.03 -4.52 -7.17
C PHE A 400 3.02 -5.81 -6.34
N TYR A 401 2.16 -6.76 -6.69
CA TYR A 401 2.05 -8.02 -5.94
C TYR A 401 3.26 -8.92 -6.17
N ALA A 402 3.82 -8.93 -7.39
CA ALA A 402 5.07 -9.64 -7.67
C ALA A 402 6.22 -9.11 -6.80
N LEU A 403 6.38 -7.79 -6.71
CA LEU A 403 7.39 -7.16 -5.85
C LEU A 403 7.12 -7.44 -4.36
N CYS A 404 5.87 -7.38 -3.91
CA CYS A 404 5.51 -7.76 -2.53
C CYS A 404 5.88 -9.21 -2.21
N ASP A 405 5.65 -10.14 -3.14
CA ASP A 405 6.06 -11.54 -2.99
C ASP A 405 7.58 -11.67 -2.91
N GLU A 406 8.32 -10.97 -3.78
CA GLU A 406 9.78 -11.06 -3.84
C GLU A 406 10.49 -10.39 -2.66
N LEU A 407 9.95 -9.27 -2.19
CA LEU A 407 10.50 -8.49 -1.08
C LEU A 407 10.05 -8.98 0.29
N GLY A 408 9.00 -9.81 0.36
CA GLY A 408 8.47 -10.33 1.62
C GLY A 408 7.49 -9.38 2.29
N ILE A 409 6.84 -8.48 1.54
CA ILE A 409 5.83 -7.58 2.08
C ILE A 409 4.47 -8.28 2.06
N MET A 410 3.91 -8.51 3.24
CA MET A 410 2.54 -9.00 3.37
C MET A 410 1.55 -7.92 2.94
N VAL A 411 0.43 -8.34 2.37
CA VAL A 411 -0.62 -7.46 1.86
C VAL A 411 -1.93 -7.74 2.58
N TRP A 412 -2.45 -6.73 3.27
CA TRP A 412 -3.85 -6.69 3.67
C TRP A 412 -4.63 -6.11 2.49
N GLN A 413 -5.45 -6.94 1.84
CA GLN A 413 -6.14 -6.55 0.61
C GLN A 413 -7.59 -6.18 0.90
N ASP A 414 -7.90 -4.89 0.90
CA ASP A 414 -9.29 -4.46 0.85
C ASP A 414 -9.88 -4.71 -0.55
N PHE A 415 -11.19 -4.91 -0.62
CA PHE A 415 -11.96 -4.68 -1.85
C PHE A 415 -12.20 -3.18 -2.02
N MET A 416 -12.44 -2.73 -3.25
CA MET A 416 -12.44 -1.31 -3.61
C MET A 416 -13.74 -0.57 -3.21
N PHE A 417 -14.08 -0.63 -1.92
CA PHE A 417 -15.19 0.04 -1.27
C PHE A 417 -14.66 0.74 -0.01
N ALA A 418 -14.92 2.04 0.15
CA ALA A 418 -14.36 2.81 1.26
C ALA A 418 -15.24 4.00 1.68
N SER A 419 -15.47 4.09 2.99
CA SER A 419 -16.10 5.23 3.70
C SER A 419 -17.36 5.77 3.02
N ALA A 420 -18.19 4.86 2.49
CA ALA A 420 -19.42 5.13 1.76
C ALA A 420 -20.41 3.97 1.86
N LEU A 421 -21.70 4.27 1.75
CA LEU A 421 -22.70 3.24 1.45
C LEU A 421 -22.77 3.04 -0.07
N TYR A 422 -23.14 1.84 -0.50
CA TYR A 422 -23.18 1.45 -1.91
C TYR A 422 -24.55 0.89 -2.27
N PRO A 423 -25.03 1.12 -3.50
CA PRO A 423 -26.31 0.61 -3.95
C PRO A 423 -26.28 -0.91 -4.10
N THR A 424 -27.46 -1.52 -4.06
CA THR A 424 -27.66 -2.95 -4.28
C THR A 424 -28.53 -3.25 -5.50
N GLU A 425 -28.64 -2.29 -6.44
CA GLU A 425 -29.35 -2.56 -7.68
C GLU A 425 -28.74 -3.77 -8.42
N PRO A 426 -29.56 -4.57 -9.12
CA PRO A 426 -29.06 -5.79 -9.77
C PRO A 426 -27.90 -5.53 -10.75
N GLY A 427 -27.92 -4.42 -11.48
CA GLY A 427 -26.86 -4.04 -12.41
C GLY A 427 -25.52 -3.78 -11.71
N PHE A 428 -25.55 -3.03 -10.60
CA PHE A 428 -24.36 -2.76 -9.79
C PHE A 428 -23.81 -4.03 -9.16
N LEU A 429 -24.67 -4.85 -8.55
CA LEU A 429 -24.24 -6.11 -7.94
C LEU A 429 -23.62 -7.06 -8.98
N GLU A 430 -24.16 -7.13 -10.19
CA GLU A 430 -23.57 -7.94 -11.27
C GLU A 430 -22.20 -7.40 -11.72
N SER A 431 -22.04 -6.09 -11.80
CA SER A 431 -20.74 -5.45 -12.05
C SER A 431 -19.73 -5.80 -10.94
N VAL A 432 -20.15 -5.73 -9.67
CA VAL A 432 -19.32 -6.12 -8.52
C VAL A 432 -18.99 -7.61 -8.54
N ARG A 433 -19.92 -8.50 -8.88
CA ARG A 433 -19.64 -9.95 -8.99
C ARG A 433 -18.52 -10.24 -9.98
N LYS A 434 -18.54 -9.58 -11.14
CA LYS A 434 -17.49 -9.72 -12.16
C LYS A 434 -16.15 -9.20 -11.69
N GLU A 435 -16.13 -8.04 -11.04
CA GLU A 435 -14.94 -7.46 -10.43
C GLU A 435 -14.33 -8.39 -9.37
N VAL A 436 -15.11 -8.79 -8.36
CA VAL A 436 -14.63 -9.61 -7.24
C VAL A 436 -14.12 -10.96 -7.74
N THR A 437 -14.86 -11.61 -8.65
CA THR A 437 -14.44 -12.89 -9.23
C THR A 437 -13.13 -12.75 -10.00
N TYR A 438 -13.01 -11.70 -10.82
CA TYR A 438 -11.78 -11.43 -11.57
C TYR A 438 -10.59 -11.19 -10.64
N GLN A 439 -10.75 -10.29 -9.66
CA GLN A 439 -9.66 -9.87 -8.78
C GLN A 439 -9.22 -10.99 -7.84
N VAL A 440 -10.14 -11.76 -7.26
CA VAL A 440 -9.77 -12.90 -6.41
C VAL A 440 -9.01 -13.95 -7.22
N ARG A 441 -9.45 -14.29 -8.43
CA ARG A 441 -8.73 -15.23 -9.31
C ARG A 441 -7.35 -14.75 -9.70
N ARG A 442 -7.19 -13.44 -9.93
CA ARG A 442 -5.91 -12.79 -10.26
C ARG A 442 -4.96 -12.82 -9.07
N LEU A 443 -5.46 -12.56 -7.86
CA LEU A 443 -4.62 -12.24 -6.70
C LEU A 443 -4.42 -13.39 -5.71
N LYS A 444 -5.27 -14.43 -5.69
CA LYS A 444 -5.18 -15.53 -4.70
C LYS A 444 -3.91 -16.39 -4.79
N SER A 445 -3.15 -16.30 -5.86
CA SER A 445 -1.86 -17.00 -6.02
C SER A 445 -0.70 -16.32 -5.29
N HIS A 446 -0.83 -15.05 -4.92
CA HIS A 446 0.26 -14.26 -4.32
C HIS A 446 0.41 -14.58 -2.82
N PRO A 447 1.57 -15.07 -2.34
CA PRO A 447 1.81 -15.30 -0.91
C PRO A 447 1.77 -14.02 -0.09
N SER A 448 2.04 -12.86 -0.70
CA SER A 448 1.97 -11.57 -0.01
C SER A 448 0.58 -11.32 0.58
N VAL A 449 -0.51 -11.56 -0.15
CA VAL A 449 -1.88 -11.29 0.34
C VAL A 449 -2.20 -12.16 1.56
N ILE A 450 -2.28 -11.63 2.78
CA ILE A 450 -2.52 -12.41 4.00
C ILE A 450 -3.97 -12.42 4.47
N ILE A 451 -4.78 -11.45 4.03
CA ILE A 451 -6.20 -11.31 4.41
C ILE A 451 -6.98 -10.62 3.30
N TRP A 452 -8.24 -11.01 3.15
CA TRP A 452 -9.24 -10.31 2.36
C TRP A 452 -10.12 -9.45 3.28
N SER A 453 -10.32 -8.19 2.93
CA SER A 453 -11.10 -7.23 3.71
C SER A 453 -12.19 -6.60 2.85
N GLY A 454 -13.45 -6.72 3.25
CA GLY A 454 -14.60 -6.38 2.40
C GLY A 454 -14.72 -4.89 2.06
N ASN A 455 -14.28 -3.99 2.93
CA ASN A 455 -14.27 -2.55 2.72
C ASN A 455 -13.44 -1.81 3.79
N ASN A 456 -13.24 -0.51 3.57
CA ASN A 456 -12.79 0.43 4.58
C ASN A 456 -13.98 1.11 5.28
N GLU A 457 -14.03 1.01 6.61
CA GLU A 457 -14.87 1.78 7.55
C GLU A 457 -16.39 1.72 7.40
N ASN A 458 -16.94 0.94 6.47
CA ASN A 458 -18.38 0.98 6.22
C ASN A 458 -19.19 0.30 7.33
N GLU A 459 -18.60 -0.65 8.08
CA GLU A 459 -19.21 -1.18 9.30
C GLU A 459 -19.40 -0.07 10.35
N VAL A 460 -18.35 0.72 10.58
CA VAL A 460 -18.38 1.87 11.50
C VAL A 460 -19.38 2.90 11.02
N ALA A 461 -19.34 3.26 9.74
CA ALA A 461 -20.18 4.29 9.16
C ALA A 461 -21.68 4.00 9.39
N LEU A 462 -22.09 2.73 9.24
CA LEU A 462 -23.46 2.31 9.55
C LEU A 462 -23.74 2.28 11.04
N ARG A 463 -22.81 1.76 11.85
CA ARG A 463 -23.04 1.59 13.29
C ARG A 463 -23.14 2.94 14.01
N VAL A 464 -22.20 3.84 13.74
CA VAL A 464 -22.13 5.19 14.33
C VAL A 464 -23.06 6.16 13.59
N ASN A 465 -23.58 5.75 12.42
CA ASN A 465 -24.45 6.54 11.57
C ASN A 465 -23.80 7.86 11.12
N TRP A 466 -22.58 7.77 10.58
CA TRP A 466 -21.81 8.91 10.06
C TRP A 466 -22.60 9.78 9.09
N PHE A 467 -23.47 9.15 8.31
CA PHE A 467 -24.24 9.81 7.27
C PHE A 467 -25.62 10.30 7.72
N HIS A 468 -25.90 10.25 9.04
CA HIS A 468 -27.15 10.74 9.65
C HIS A 468 -28.41 10.18 8.97
N VAL A 469 -28.37 8.90 8.58
CA VAL A 469 -29.51 8.18 8.02
C VAL A 469 -30.64 8.17 9.03
N ASN A 470 -31.87 8.34 8.55
CA ASN A 470 -33.06 8.25 9.39
C ASN A 470 -33.14 6.85 10.05
N PRO A 471 -33.31 6.75 11.38
CA PRO A 471 -33.44 5.45 12.05
C PRO A 471 -34.49 4.51 11.46
N ARG A 472 -35.53 5.02 10.80
CA ARG A 472 -36.56 4.21 10.11
C ARG A 472 -36.03 3.48 8.88
N ASP A 473 -35.02 4.04 8.22
CA ASP A 473 -34.46 3.52 6.98
C ASP A 473 -33.18 2.70 7.24
N LEU A 474 -32.62 2.74 8.46
CA LEU A 474 -31.38 2.04 8.83
C LEU A 474 -31.42 0.55 8.45
N GLY A 475 -32.58 -0.10 8.59
CA GLY A 475 -32.77 -1.50 8.20
C GLY A 475 -32.49 -1.78 6.73
N THR A 476 -32.78 -0.83 5.84
CA THR A 476 -32.45 -0.92 4.40
C THR A 476 -30.95 -0.98 4.20
N TYR A 477 -30.21 0.00 4.75
CA TYR A 477 -28.76 0.07 4.57
C TYR A 477 -28.00 -1.08 5.25
N ILE A 478 -28.51 -1.59 6.38
CA ILE A 478 -27.98 -2.82 7.01
C ILE A 478 -28.15 -4.01 6.06
N ASN A 479 -29.31 -4.15 5.43
CA ASN A 479 -29.55 -5.22 4.45
C ASN A 479 -28.67 -5.04 3.21
N ASP A 480 -28.44 -3.81 2.76
CA ASP A 480 -27.56 -3.52 1.63
C ASP A 480 -26.12 -3.91 1.92
N TYR A 481 -25.61 -3.53 3.10
CA TYR A 481 -24.29 -3.92 3.59
C TYR A 481 -24.11 -5.44 3.58
N VAL A 482 -25.04 -6.18 4.19
CA VAL A 482 -24.98 -7.65 4.21
C VAL A 482 -25.07 -8.23 2.79
N THR A 483 -25.89 -7.64 1.93
CA THR A 483 -26.05 -8.11 0.55
C THR A 483 -24.76 -7.95 -0.26
N LEU A 484 -24.09 -6.81 -0.11
CA LEU A 484 -22.84 -6.52 -0.80
C LEU A 484 -21.65 -7.31 -0.20
N TYR A 485 -21.37 -7.12 1.08
CA TYR A 485 -20.12 -7.64 1.67
C TYR A 485 -20.18 -9.12 2.04
N VAL A 486 -21.38 -9.65 2.32
CA VAL A 486 -21.55 -11.06 2.76
C VAL A 486 -22.10 -11.93 1.64
N LYS A 487 -23.28 -11.60 1.09
CA LYS A 487 -23.97 -12.42 0.07
C LYS A 487 -23.41 -12.24 -1.34
N THR A 488 -22.43 -11.36 -1.52
CA THR A 488 -21.76 -11.14 -2.80
C THR A 488 -20.27 -11.32 -2.65
N ILE A 489 -19.59 -10.42 -1.94
CA ILE A 489 -18.11 -10.43 -1.86
C ILE A 489 -17.60 -11.67 -1.11
N ARG A 490 -18.02 -11.86 0.15
CA ARG A 490 -17.56 -13.01 0.97
C ARG A 490 -17.87 -14.36 0.34
N GLU A 491 -19.07 -14.54 -0.21
CA GLU A 491 -19.45 -15.79 -0.89
C GLU A 491 -18.51 -16.10 -2.07
N ILE A 492 -18.20 -15.11 -2.91
CA ILE A 492 -17.26 -15.29 -4.02
C ILE A 492 -15.87 -15.63 -3.48
N VAL A 493 -15.36 -14.86 -2.51
CA VAL A 493 -14.03 -15.11 -1.91
C VAL A 493 -13.94 -16.54 -1.40
N LEU A 494 -14.87 -17.00 -0.56
CA LEU A 494 -14.81 -18.34 0.04
C LEU A 494 -15.06 -19.49 -0.95
N SER A 495 -15.66 -19.19 -2.11
CA SER A 495 -15.78 -20.14 -3.22
C SER A 495 -14.48 -20.30 -4.00
N GLU A 496 -13.62 -19.29 -4.00
CA GLU A 496 -12.39 -19.21 -4.80
C GLU A 496 -11.12 -19.43 -3.98
N ASP A 497 -11.08 -18.96 -2.74
CA ASP A 497 -9.94 -18.99 -1.83
C ASP A 497 -10.38 -19.29 -0.39
N ARG A 498 -9.91 -20.43 0.13
CA ARG A 498 -10.10 -20.86 1.52
C ARG A 498 -8.81 -20.88 2.32
N SER A 499 -7.71 -20.44 1.72
CA SER A 499 -6.37 -20.43 2.33
C SER A 499 -6.13 -19.20 3.21
N ARG A 500 -6.98 -18.18 3.10
CA ARG A 500 -6.84 -16.88 3.76
C ARG A 500 -8.08 -16.53 4.58
N PRO A 501 -7.93 -15.78 5.68
CA PRO A 501 -9.05 -15.17 6.39
C PRO A 501 -9.78 -14.13 5.53
N PHE A 502 -11.05 -13.91 5.85
CA PHE A 502 -11.88 -12.85 5.30
C PHE A 502 -12.55 -12.09 6.44
N ILE A 503 -12.45 -10.76 6.43
CA ILE A 503 -13.21 -9.85 7.29
C ILE A 503 -14.12 -8.96 6.45
N ALA A 504 -15.26 -8.54 7.00
CA ALA A 504 -16.27 -7.79 6.24
C ALA A 504 -15.93 -6.29 6.07
N SER A 505 -15.18 -5.71 7.00
CA SER A 505 -14.78 -4.30 7.07
C SER A 505 -13.46 -4.18 7.84
N SER A 506 -12.84 -3.02 7.78
CA SER A 506 -11.74 -2.59 8.67
C SER A 506 -12.02 -1.13 9.10
N PRO A 507 -12.17 -0.82 10.41
CA PRO A 507 -12.05 -1.74 11.52
C PRO A 507 -13.28 -2.66 11.65
N THR A 508 -13.10 -3.78 12.34
CA THR A 508 -14.14 -4.77 12.64
C THR A 508 -13.82 -5.51 13.93
N ASN A 509 -14.79 -6.22 14.52
CA ASN A 509 -14.56 -7.11 15.66
C ASN A 509 -14.35 -8.59 15.24
N GLY A 510 -14.10 -8.87 13.96
CA GLY A 510 -13.81 -10.20 13.44
C GLY A 510 -14.98 -11.18 13.60
N VAL A 511 -14.73 -12.36 14.20
CA VAL A 511 -15.76 -13.36 14.53
C VAL A 511 -16.88 -12.74 15.37
N LYS A 512 -16.56 -11.79 16.26
CA LYS A 512 -17.58 -11.13 17.07
C LYS A 512 -18.55 -10.31 16.21
N THR A 513 -18.07 -9.58 15.21
CA THR A 513 -18.93 -8.91 14.21
C THR A 513 -19.84 -9.91 13.50
N MET A 514 -19.32 -11.08 13.09
CA MET A 514 -20.14 -12.12 12.46
C MET A 514 -21.26 -12.62 13.39
N THR A 515 -20.99 -12.83 14.68
CA THR A 515 -22.02 -13.26 15.66
C THR A 515 -23.09 -12.21 15.92
N GLU A 516 -22.80 -10.94 15.63
CA GLU A 516 -23.71 -9.81 15.83
C GLU A 516 -24.48 -9.43 14.56
N GLY A 517 -24.39 -10.24 13.50
CA GLY A 517 -25.09 -10.01 12.25
C GLY A 517 -24.35 -9.07 11.30
N TRP A 518 -23.02 -9.09 11.33
CA TRP A 518 -22.09 -8.39 10.41
C TRP A 518 -21.93 -6.89 10.63
N ILE A 519 -22.63 -6.31 11.60
CA ILE A 519 -22.41 -4.95 12.07
C ILE A 519 -22.32 -5.00 13.58
N SER A 520 -21.11 -4.85 14.11
CA SER A 520 -20.86 -4.91 15.55
C SER A 520 -21.57 -3.78 16.30
N LYS A 521 -21.91 -4.05 17.56
CA LYS A 521 -22.38 -3.04 18.51
C LYS A 521 -21.35 -1.96 18.81
N ASP A 522 -20.07 -2.27 18.66
CA ASP A 522 -18.97 -1.34 18.83
C ASP A 522 -17.76 -1.84 18.01
N PRO A 523 -17.67 -1.48 16.72
CA PRO A 523 -16.54 -1.87 15.85
C PRO A 523 -15.21 -1.21 16.27
N TYR A 524 -15.23 -0.24 17.19
CA TYR A 524 -14.04 0.36 17.80
C TYR A 524 -13.71 -0.29 19.15
N SER A 525 -14.07 -1.55 19.35
CA SER A 525 -13.74 -2.25 20.59
C SER A 525 -12.24 -2.55 20.65
N THR A 526 -11.58 -2.20 21.76
CA THR A 526 -10.19 -2.63 22.03
C THR A 526 -10.06 -4.14 22.30
N GLN A 527 -11.19 -4.82 22.53
CA GLN A 527 -11.24 -6.20 23.03
C GLN A 527 -11.36 -7.26 21.93
N TYR A 528 -11.63 -6.85 20.70
CA TYR A 528 -11.80 -7.72 19.53
C TYR A 528 -11.17 -7.06 18.31
N GLY A 529 -10.82 -7.86 17.30
CA GLY A 529 -10.61 -7.33 15.96
C GLY A 529 -9.50 -6.28 15.81
N ASP A 530 -9.66 -5.37 14.86
CA ASP A 530 -8.74 -4.28 14.57
C ASP A 530 -9.36 -2.90 14.85
N MET A 531 -8.54 -1.86 14.85
CA MET A 531 -8.96 -0.50 15.17
C MET A 531 -8.29 0.55 14.26
N HIS A 532 -9.05 1.59 13.94
CA HIS A 532 -8.53 2.85 13.41
C HIS A 532 -8.53 3.90 14.53
N PHE A 533 -7.43 4.61 14.74
CA PHE A 533 -7.35 5.63 15.79
C PHE A 533 -6.78 6.96 15.28
N TYR A 534 -7.52 8.04 15.49
CA TYR A 534 -7.11 9.39 15.14
C TYR A 534 -7.48 10.35 16.29
N ASP A 535 -6.50 11.08 16.81
CA ASP A 535 -6.71 12.15 17.79
C ASP A 535 -5.79 13.33 17.50
N TYR A 536 -6.40 14.44 17.08
CA TYR A 536 -5.70 15.66 16.68
C TYR A 536 -5.60 16.70 17.79
N PHE A 537 -6.27 16.50 18.93
CA PHE A 537 -6.40 17.52 19.97
C PHE A 537 -5.64 17.18 21.24
N SER A 538 -5.64 15.91 21.65
CA SER A 538 -4.93 15.46 22.84
C SER A 538 -3.41 15.49 22.60
N ASP A 539 -2.64 15.56 23.69
CA ASP A 539 -1.19 15.50 23.61
C ASP A 539 -0.72 14.14 23.08
N CYS A 540 -0.14 14.13 21.87
CA CYS A 540 0.36 12.92 21.23
C CYS A 540 1.58 12.29 21.95
N TRP A 541 2.20 12.99 22.91
CA TRP A 541 3.23 12.42 23.78
C TRP A 541 2.63 11.70 24.99
N ASP A 542 1.38 11.98 25.34
CA ASP A 542 0.65 11.23 26.36
C ASP A 542 0.11 9.92 25.77
N TRP A 543 0.92 8.87 25.84
CA TRP A 543 0.57 7.55 25.31
C TRP A 543 -0.71 6.95 25.90
N LYS A 544 -1.26 7.51 27.00
CA LYS A 544 -2.50 7.04 27.62
C LYS A 544 -3.74 7.32 26.78
N VAL A 545 -3.66 8.24 25.81
CA VAL A 545 -4.76 8.51 24.87
C VAL A 545 -4.92 7.39 23.85
N PHE A 546 -3.86 6.63 23.59
CA PHE A 546 -3.86 5.57 22.58
C PHE A 546 -4.58 4.31 23.07
N PRO A 547 -5.44 3.71 22.26
CA PRO A 547 -6.18 2.52 22.62
C PRO A 547 -5.26 1.31 22.64
N LYS A 548 -5.30 0.51 23.72
CA LYS A 548 -4.51 -0.71 23.83
C LYS A 548 -5.20 -1.90 23.12
N ALA A 549 -5.50 -1.71 21.83
CA ALA A 549 -6.27 -2.64 20.99
C ALA A 549 -5.46 -3.89 20.58
N ARG A 550 -6.14 -4.89 19.99
CA ARG A 550 -5.51 -6.14 19.52
C ARG A 550 -4.66 -5.94 18.28
N LEU A 551 -5.09 -5.08 17.37
CA LEU A 551 -4.34 -4.69 16.19
C LEU A 551 -4.80 -3.30 15.76
N VAL A 552 -3.86 -2.43 15.35
CA VAL A 552 -4.19 -1.08 14.88
C VAL A 552 -3.85 -1.01 13.39
N SER A 553 -4.88 -1.02 12.55
CA SER A 553 -4.81 -1.07 11.08
C SER A 553 -4.75 0.32 10.45
N GLU A 554 -5.14 1.36 11.19
CA GLU A 554 -4.90 2.76 10.85
C GLU A 554 -4.64 3.61 12.09
N TYR A 555 -3.67 4.51 11.98
CA TYR A 555 -3.44 5.62 12.91
C TYR A 555 -2.49 6.63 12.28
N GLY A 556 -2.72 7.92 12.47
CA GLY A 556 -2.00 8.92 11.67
C GLY A 556 -2.01 10.33 12.24
N TYR A 557 -0.90 11.05 12.03
CA TYR A 557 -0.80 12.50 12.15
C TYR A 557 -0.40 13.13 10.81
N GLN A 558 -0.98 14.28 10.49
CA GLN A 558 -0.73 14.97 9.22
C GLN A 558 0.60 15.76 9.25
N SER A 559 1.26 15.89 8.10
CA SER A 559 2.38 16.80 7.89
C SER A 559 2.41 17.37 6.47
N TRP A 560 3.07 18.52 6.31
CA TRP A 560 3.37 19.05 4.98
C TRP A 560 4.55 18.33 4.32
N PRO A 561 4.51 18.10 3.00
CA PRO A 561 5.66 17.64 2.25
C PRO A 561 6.72 18.75 2.19
N SER A 562 7.95 18.36 1.87
CA SER A 562 9.08 19.28 1.77
C SER A 562 8.82 20.42 0.78
N PHE A 563 9.44 21.57 1.04
CA PHE A 563 9.39 22.71 0.13
C PHE A 563 9.82 22.32 -1.31
N SER A 564 10.79 21.42 -1.46
CA SER A 564 11.26 20.97 -2.78
C SER A 564 10.19 20.25 -3.60
N THR A 565 9.24 19.58 -2.93
CA THR A 565 8.12 18.90 -3.58
C THR A 565 7.05 19.91 -3.95
N LEU A 566 6.71 20.83 -3.04
CA LEU A 566 5.74 21.91 -3.27
C LEU A 566 6.19 22.88 -4.37
N GLN A 567 7.47 23.21 -4.44
CA GLN A 567 8.02 24.19 -5.38
C GLN A 567 7.73 23.83 -6.84
N LYS A 568 7.65 22.53 -7.18
CA LYS A 568 7.36 22.06 -8.55
C LYS A 568 5.97 22.45 -9.04
N VAL A 569 5.04 22.68 -8.12
CA VAL A 569 3.62 22.90 -8.41
C VAL A 569 3.04 24.20 -7.83
N SER A 570 3.90 25.12 -7.41
CA SER A 570 3.54 26.39 -6.78
C SER A 570 4.35 27.56 -7.33
N ARG A 571 3.98 28.79 -6.96
CA ARG A 571 4.72 30.03 -7.24
C ARG A 571 5.16 30.73 -5.96
N GLN A 572 6.01 31.73 -6.08
CA GLN A 572 6.54 32.49 -4.94
C GLN A 572 5.45 33.08 -4.03
N GLU A 573 4.33 33.53 -4.59
CA GLU A 573 3.17 34.07 -3.83
C GLU A 573 2.42 32.99 -3.00
N ASP A 574 2.63 31.72 -3.32
CA ASP A 574 1.97 30.59 -2.65
C ASP A 574 2.73 30.14 -1.39
N TRP A 575 3.97 30.58 -1.20
CA TRP A 575 4.89 30.07 -0.18
C TRP A 575 4.66 30.66 1.21
N SER A 576 3.44 30.51 1.71
CA SER A 576 3.07 30.74 3.10
C SER A 576 2.05 29.70 3.56
N TYR A 577 2.04 29.41 4.86
CA TYR A 577 1.20 28.35 5.45
C TYR A 577 -0.31 28.63 5.32
N SER A 578 -0.69 29.90 5.27
CA SER A 578 -2.06 30.38 5.12
C SER A 578 -2.38 30.94 3.73
N SER A 579 -1.52 30.68 2.73
CA SER A 579 -1.77 31.13 1.36
C SER A 579 -3.03 30.47 0.79
N ARG A 580 -3.61 31.10 -0.24
CA ARG A 580 -4.74 30.51 -0.97
C ARG A 580 -4.39 29.14 -1.54
N PHE A 581 -3.17 28.95 -2.03
CA PHE A 581 -2.69 27.65 -2.51
C PHE A 581 -2.62 26.63 -1.38
N SER A 582 -2.06 27.00 -0.22
CA SER A 582 -1.87 26.07 0.88
C SER A 582 -3.21 25.59 1.47
N LEU A 583 -4.17 26.51 1.61
CA LEU A 583 -5.54 26.20 2.04
C LEU A 583 -6.33 25.41 0.98
N HIS A 584 -6.02 25.62 -0.30
CA HIS A 584 -6.60 24.85 -1.39
C HIS A 584 -6.11 23.40 -1.39
N ARG A 585 -4.80 23.18 -1.19
CA ARG A 585 -4.19 21.84 -1.10
C ARG A 585 -4.60 21.05 0.14
N GLN A 586 -4.93 21.73 1.23
CA GLN A 586 -5.44 21.07 2.43
C GLN A 586 -6.85 20.53 2.16
N HIS A 587 -7.00 19.20 2.26
CA HIS A 587 -8.26 18.49 2.01
C HIS A 587 -8.86 17.87 3.28
N HIS A 588 -8.11 17.86 4.38
CA HIS A 588 -8.63 17.54 5.71
C HIS A 588 -9.25 18.80 6.33
N GLY A 589 -10.50 18.67 6.80
CA GLY A 589 -11.19 19.74 7.52
C GLY A 589 -10.33 20.21 8.69
N ASN A 590 -10.01 21.51 8.76
CA ASN A 590 -9.21 22.11 9.83
C ASN A 590 -7.76 21.59 10.00
N GLY A 591 -7.24 20.72 9.11
CA GLY A 591 -5.94 20.04 9.29
C GLY A 591 -4.74 20.96 9.48
N ASN A 592 -4.72 22.15 8.86
CA ASN A 592 -3.64 23.11 9.09
C ASN A 592 -3.58 23.62 10.55
N ASN A 593 -4.73 23.85 11.19
CA ASN A 593 -4.78 24.32 12.56
C ASN A 593 -4.47 23.17 13.54
N GLU A 594 -4.93 21.96 13.25
CA GLU A 594 -4.62 20.76 14.03
C GLU A 594 -3.13 20.46 14.06
N MET A 595 -2.45 20.54 12.91
CA MET A 595 -1.00 20.42 12.85
C MET A 595 -0.30 21.47 13.71
N LEU A 596 -0.72 22.74 13.64
CA LEU A 596 -0.12 23.80 14.45
C LEU A 596 -0.43 23.63 15.94
N HIS A 597 -1.64 23.20 16.29
CA HIS A 597 -2.04 22.90 17.67
C HIS A 597 -1.13 21.83 18.26
N GLN A 598 -0.94 20.70 17.57
CA GLN A 598 0.00 19.65 17.99
C GLN A 598 1.44 20.15 18.10
N VAL A 599 1.92 20.93 17.12
CA VAL A 599 3.26 21.55 17.19
C VAL A 599 3.41 22.40 18.45
N GLN A 600 2.40 23.21 18.79
CA GLN A 600 2.44 24.11 19.94
C GLN A 600 2.45 23.41 21.30
N LEU A 601 2.07 22.13 21.37
CA LEU A 601 2.13 21.36 22.62
C LEU A 601 3.56 21.19 23.13
N HIS A 602 4.54 20.96 22.24
CA HIS A 602 5.95 20.74 22.65
C HIS A 602 6.99 21.65 22.00
N PHE A 603 6.62 22.43 20.99
CA PHE A 603 7.54 23.27 20.21
C PHE A 603 7.06 24.72 20.16
N GLN A 604 7.99 25.65 19.91
CA GLN A 604 7.65 27.05 19.61
C GLN A 604 7.43 27.22 18.10
N LEU A 605 6.42 28.00 17.72
CA LEU A 605 6.19 28.33 16.31
C LEU A 605 7.28 29.28 15.79
N PRO A 606 7.65 29.21 14.49
CA PRO A 606 8.73 30.02 13.95
C PRO A 606 8.39 31.52 13.98
N GLN A 607 9.26 32.34 14.57
CA GLN A 607 9.10 33.80 14.62
C GLN A 607 10.01 34.49 13.59
N ARG A 608 9.76 34.21 12.29
CA ARG A 608 10.56 34.75 11.18
C ARG A 608 9.88 35.93 10.50
N ARG A 609 10.69 36.94 10.12
CA ARG A 609 10.23 38.06 9.27
C ARG A 609 10.13 37.69 7.79
N ASP A 610 11.02 36.81 7.32
CA ASP A 610 10.96 36.30 5.94
C ASP A 610 9.85 35.24 5.84
N PRO A 611 8.79 35.49 5.04
CA PRO A 611 7.66 34.58 4.93
C PRO A 611 8.06 33.23 4.33
N VAL A 612 9.03 33.18 3.41
CA VAL A 612 9.47 31.92 2.79
C VAL A 612 10.24 31.09 3.80
N ARG A 613 11.10 31.72 4.60
CA ARG A 613 11.78 31.01 5.70
C ARG A 613 10.79 30.56 6.78
N ALA A 614 9.82 31.39 7.14
CA ALA A 614 8.75 31.02 8.06
C ALA A 614 8.01 29.77 7.56
N PHE A 615 7.66 29.73 6.27
CA PHE A 615 6.97 28.59 5.66
C PHE A 615 7.81 27.30 5.71
N LYS A 616 9.10 27.36 5.32
CA LYS A 616 10.02 26.22 5.40
C LYS A 616 10.20 25.71 6.82
N ASP A 617 10.37 26.63 7.78
CA ASP A 617 10.52 26.30 9.20
C ASP A 617 9.22 25.66 9.76
N THR A 618 8.05 26.12 9.34
CA THR A 618 6.76 25.51 9.71
C THR A 618 6.60 24.11 9.12
N ILE A 619 6.94 23.91 7.83
CA ILE A 619 6.92 22.56 7.21
C ILE A 619 7.79 21.59 8.01
N TYR A 620 9.03 22.01 8.32
CA TYR A 620 9.94 21.23 9.15
C TYR A 620 9.30 20.85 10.49
N LEU A 621 8.66 21.80 11.19
CA LEU A 621 7.98 21.50 12.46
C LEU A 621 6.80 20.54 12.31
N THR A 622 6.01 20.62 11.24
CA THR A 622 4.92 19.65 11.01
C THR A 622 5.47 18.23 10.81
N GLN A 623 6.61 18.07 10.13
CA GLN A 623 7.26 16.77 9.98
C GLN A 623 7.90 16.28 11.29
N VAL A 624 8.48 17.19 12.09
CA VAL A 624 8.99 16.85 13.44
C VAL A 624 7.85 16.36 14.34
N MET A 625 6.73 17.10 14.36
CA MET A 625 5.53 16.74 15.12
C MET A 625 5.01 15.37 14.68
N GLN A 626 4.77 15.18 13.39
CA GLN A 626 4.29 13.90 12.85
C GLN A 626 5.23 12.73 13.22
N ALA A 627 6.54 12.88 12.97
CA ALA A 627 7.51 11.83 13.23
C ALA A 627 7.53 11.45 14.71
N GLN A 628 7.51 12.44 15.61
CA GLN A 628 7.56 12.20 17.04
C GLN A 628 6.24 11.64 17.59
N CYS A 629 5.08 12.13 17.13
CA CYS A 629 3.76 11.61 17.54
C CYS A 629 3.62 10.13 17.13
N ILE A 630 3.87 9.81 15.86
CA ILE A 630 3.77 8.42 15.37
C ILE A 630 4.82 7.52 16.01
N LYS A 631 6.02 8.02 16.33
CA LYS A 631 6.99 7.25 17.11
C LYS A 631 6.43 6.89 18.49
N THR A 632 5.87 7.84 19.22
CA THR A 632 5.29 7.58 20.55
C THR A 632 4.16 6.55 20.46
N GLU A 633 3.25 6.74 19.50
CA GLU A 633 2.11 5.86 19.30
C GLU A 633 2.52 4.45 18.86
N THR A 634 3.43 4.33 17.89
CA THR A 634 3.93 3.03 17.42
C THR A 634 4.69 2.29 18.52
N GLU A 635 5.56 2.98 19.25
CA GLU A 635 6.30 2.37 20.37
C GLU A 635 5.36 1.88 21.48
N PHE A 636 4.23 2.55 21.70
CA PHE A 636 3.17 2.08 22.59
C PHE A 636 2.54 0.77 22.09
N TYR A 637 2.16 0.67 20.82
CA TYR A 637 1.63 -0.57 20.26
C TYR A 637 2.65 -1.71 20.29
N LEU A 638 3.90 -1.43 19.96
CA LEU A 638 4.99 -2.41 19.97
C LEU A 638 5.21 -3.01 21.37
N ARG A 639 5.26 -2.19 22.43
CA ARG A 639 5.44 -2.70 23.80
C ARG A 639 4.22 -3.43 24.36
N SER A 640 3.04 -3.16 23.80
CA SER A 640 1.76 -3.72 24.25
C SER A 640 1.51 -5.16 23.77
N ARG A 641 2.45 -5.74 23.00
CA ARG A 641 2.29 -7.07 22.37
C ARG A 641 2.25 -8.26 23.31
N SER A 642 2.85 -8.17 24.50
CA SER A 642 2.99 -9.31 25.43
C SER A 642 2.33 -9.09 26.78
N GLU A 643 1.84 -7.88 27.04
CA GLU A 643 1.24 -7.53 28.33
C GLU A 643 -0.28 -7.42 28.23
N ILE A 644 -0.94 -7.68 29.35
CA ILE A 644 -2.34 -7.32 29.59
C ILE A 644 -2.38 -6.35 30.77
N VAL A 645 -2.93 -5.15 30.56
CA VAL A 645 -3.08 -4.10 31.56
C VAL A 645 -4.53 -3.63 31.53
N ASN A 646 -5.20 -3.63 32.69
CA ASN A 646 -6.63 -3.28 32.81
C ASN A 646 -7.55 -4.08 31.86
N GLY A 647 -7.17 -5.32 31.55
CA GLY A 647 -7.91 -6.17 30.63
C GLY A 647 -7.68 -5.86 29.16
N GLU A 648 -6.71 -5.04 28.79
CA GLU A 648 -6.38 -4.70 27.39
C GLU A 648 -4.92 -5.00 27.06
N GLY A 649 -4.59 -5.15 25.78
CA GLY A 649 -3.24 -5.49 25.31
C GLY A 649 -3.21 -6.66 24.35
N HIS A 650 -2.05 -7.31 24.27
CA HIS A 650 -1.72 -8.29 23.23
C HIS A 650 -1.83 -7.70 21.81
N THR A 651 -1.35 -6.46 21.65
CA THR A 651 -1.34 -5.75 20.36
C THR A 651 -0.39 -6.45 19.39
N MET A 652 -0.85 -6.84 18.21
CA MET A 652 -0.09 -7.65 17.26
C MET A 652 -0.01 -7.06 15.85
N GLY A 653 -0.28 -5.77 15.71
CA GLY A 653 -0.02 -5.04 14.48
C GLY A 653 -0.18 -3.54 14.65
N ALA A 654 0.61 -2.79 13.88
CA ALA A 654 0.61 -1.35 13.83
C ALA A 654 0.88 -0.89 12.39
N LEU A 655 -0.20 -0.61 11.65
CA LEU A 655 -0.17 -0.11 10.27
C LEU A 655 -0.57 1.37 10.27
N TYR A 656 0.41 2.29 10.22
CA TYR A 656 0.08 3.71 10.27
C TYR A 656 -0.59 4.19 8.96
N TRP A 657 -1.49 5.14 9.08
CA TRP A 657 -2.02 5.92 7.96
C TRP A 657 -1.08 7.10 7.73
N GLN A 658 -0.45 7.28 6.57
CA GLN A 658 -0.42 6.41 5.36
C GLN A 658 1.03 6.28 4.83
N LEU A 659 1.30 5.39 3.89
CA LEU A 659 2.65 5.22 3.32
C LEU A 659 3.03 6.40 2.41
N ASN A 660 2.28 6.57 1.32
CA ASN A 660 2.65 7.40 0.17
C ASN A 660 1.60 8.47 -0.13
N ASP A 661 1.98 9.44 -0.96
CA ASP A 661 1.12 10.51 -1.46
C ASP A 661 0.75 10.31 -2.93
N ILE A 662 -0.50 10.62 -3.28
CA ILE A 662 -0.99 10.66 -4.67
C ILE A 662 -0.59 11.95 -5.41
N TRP A 663 -0.34 13.05 -4.67
CA TRP A 663 0.01 14.38 -5.20
C TRP A 663 0.67 15.25 -4.11
N GLN A 664 1.10 16.47 -4.43
CA GLN A 664 1.81 17.34 -3.48
C GLN A 664 0.85 18.13 -2.57
N ALA A 665 0.45 17.55 -1.45
CA ALA A 665 -0.46 18.16 -0.46
C ALA A 665 -0.07 17.77 0.97
N PRO A 666 -0.54 18.48 2.01
CA PRO A 666 -0.46 17.97 3.38
C PRO A 666 -1.25 16.67 3.52
N SER A 667 -0.64 15.67 4.16
CA SER A 667 -1.18 14.33 4.28
C SER A 667 -0.56 13.61 5.48
N TRP A 668 -1.07 12.43 5.79
CA TRP A 668 -0.48 11.54 6.79
C TRP A 668 0.71 10.72 6.26
N ALA A 669 1.10 10.92 4.99
CA ALA A 669 2.13 10.12 4.35
C ALA A 669 3.50 10.30 5.00
N SER A 670 4.33 9.26 4.93
CA SER A 670 5.76 9.32 5.23
C SER A 670 6.63 9.42 3.97
N LEU A 671 6.10 9.02 2.80
CA LEU A 671 6.69 9.23 1.48
C LEU A 671 5.91 10.30 0.73
N GLU A 672 6.58 11.42 0.42
CA GLU A 672 6.03 12.50 -0.40
C GLU A 672 5.78 12.00 -1.84
N TYR A 673 4.91 12.69 -2.58
CA TYR A 673 4.68 12.36 -3.99
C TYR A 673 6.00 12.39 -4.78
N GLY A 674 6.29 11.29 -5.47
CA GLY A 674 7.58 11.03 -6.13
C GLY A 674 8.59 10.27 -5.27
N GLY A 675 8.22 9.84 -4.06
CA GLY A 675 8.97 8.90 -3.22
C GLY A 675 9.91 9.52 -2.19
N LYS A 676 10.07 10.86 -2.13
CA LYS A 676 10.99 11.50 -1.18
C LYS A 676 10.56 11.22 0.27
N TRP A 677 11.51 10.82 1.11
CA TRP A 677 11.24 10.48 2.52
C TRP A 677 11.00 11.75 3.35
N LYS A 678 9.84 11.84 4.01
CA LYS A 678 9.62 12.74 5.15
C LYS A 678 10.36 12.23 6.39
N MET A 679 10.48 13.07 7.42
CA MET A 679 11.11 12.70 8.69
C MET A 679 10.48 11.44 9.32
N LEU A 680 9.16 11.26 9.17
CA LEU A 680 8.46 10.07 9.64
C LEU A 680 9.04 8.76 9.09
N HIS A 681 9.45 8.70 7.82
CA HIS A 681 9.94 7.45 7.23
C HIS A 681 11.29 7.02 7.81
N TYR A 682 12.14 7.99 8.14
CA TYR A 682 13.38 7.74 8.88
C TYR A 682 13.10 7.26 10.30
N PHE A 683 12.04 7.76 10.94
CA PHE A 683 11.63 7.28 12.26
C PHE A 683 11.05 5.87 12.16
N ALA A 684 10.29 5.56 11.10
CA ALA A 684 9.76 4.22 10.85
C ALA A 684 10.84 3.16 10.74
N GLN A 685 11.92 3.46 10.00
CA GLN A 685 13.10 2.60 9.97
C GLN A 685 13.62 2.28 11.38
N ARG A 686 13.60 3.25 12.30
CA ARG A 686 14.09 3.06 13.67
C ARG A 686 13.10 2.28 14.53
N PHE A 687 11.84 2.71 14.58
CA PHE A 687 10.87 2.11 15.49
C PHE A 687 10.39 0.72 15.04
N PHE A 688 10.54 0.37 13.76
CA PHE A 688 10.28 -0.99 13.26
C PHE A 688 11.52 -1.89 13.24
N ALA A 689 12.63 -1.48 13.83
CA ALA A 689 13.80 -2.35 13.98
C ALA A 689 13.44 -3.68 14.67
N PRO A 690 14.10 -4.80 14.29
CA PRO A 690 13.79 -6.13 14.83
C PRO A 690 14.11 -6.28 16.33
N LEU A 691 14.93 -5.39 16.88
CA LEU A 691 15.19 -5.30 18.32
C LEU A 691 15.29 -3.82 18.72
N LEU A 692 14.41 -3.37 19.62
CA LEU A 692 14.29 -1.96 19.97
C LEU A 692 14.07 -1.76 21.48
N PRO A 693 14.82 -0.88 22.16
CA PRO A 693 14.41 -0.37 23.45
C PRO A 693 13.44 0.81 23.28
N VAL A 694 12.33 0.82 24.01
CA VAL A 694 11.33 1.90 24.00
C VAL A 694 11.18 2.48 25.41
N GLY A 695 11.22 3.80 25.53
CA GLY A 695 11.22 4.50 26.83
C GLY A 695 10.01 5.40 26.97
N PHE A 696 9.37 5.37 28.14
CA PHE A 696 8.22 6.20 28.46
C PHE A 696 8.13 6.43 29.97
N GLU A 697 7.26 7.35 30.38
CA GLU A 697 6.94 7.57 31.79
C GLU A 697 5.50 7.18 32.10
N ASP A 698 5.29 6.60 33.28
CA ASP A 698 3.96 6.46 33.87
C ASP A 698 4.01 6.86 35.35
N GLU A 699 3.10 7.74 35.76
CA GLU A 699 2.98 8.26 37.14
C GLU A 699 4.32 8.67 37.78
N GLY A 700 5.20 9.32 37.00
CA GLY A 700 6.50 9.79 37.47
C GLY A 700 7.58 8.70 37.61
N VAL A 701 7.35 7.52 37.05
CA VAL A 701 8.33 6.43 36.92
C VAL A 701 8.74 6.30 35.46
N PHE A 702 10.05 6.32 35.18
CA PHE A 702 10.59 6.07 33.84
C PHE A 702 10.80 4.58 33.62
N TYR A 703 10.20 4.06 32.56
CA TYR A 703 10.28 2.67 32.12
C TYR A 703 11.06 2.57 30.82
N VAL A 704 11.77 1.45 30.64
CA VAL A 704 12.28 1.04 29.33
C VAL A 704 11.88 -0.40 29.07
N TYR A 705 11.13 -0.63 28.00
CA TYR A 705 10.84 -1.98 27.49
C TYR A 705 11.87 -2.36 26.42
N GLY A 706 12.18 -3.65 26.31
CA GLY A 706 12.82 -4.23 25.13
C GLY A 706 11.76 -4.93 24.29
N VAL A 707 11.72 -4.65 23.00
CA VAL A 707 10.81 -5.23 22.02
C VAL A 707 11.62 -6.06 21.02
N SER A 708 11.18 -7.29 20.74
CA SER A 708 11.85 -8.22 19.83
C SER A 708 10.89 -8.78 18.79
N ASP A 709 11.33 -8.81 17.52
CA ASP A 709 10.72 -9.57 16.43
C ASP A 709 11.54 -10.83 16.07
N LEU A 710 12.60 -11.11 16.85
CA LEU A 710 13.49 -12.23 16.62
C LEU A 710 12.82 -13.56 16.95
N HIS A 711 13.22 -14.62 16.24
CA HIS A 711 12.70 -15.98 16.45
C HIS A 711 13.37 -16.74 17.61
N LYS A 712 14.40 -16.15 18.23
CA LYS A 712 15.12 -16.70 19.38
C LYS A 712 15.30 -15.64 20.43
N ASP A 713 15.30 -16.08 21.69
CA ASP A 713 15.62 -15.26 22.83
C ASP A 713 16.99 -14.58 22.65
N TYR A 714 17.07 -13.28 22.96
CA TYR A 714 18.27 -12.49 22.75
C TYR A 714 18.82 -11.95 24.08
N PRO A 715 20.01 -12.41 24.51
CA PRO A 715 20.68 -11.84 25.66
C PRO A 715 21.30 -10.48 25.31
N THR A 716 20.96 -9.45 26.08
CA THR A 716 21.49 -8.09 25.86
C THR A 716 21.66 -7.32 27.18
N LYS A 717 22.29 -6.16 27.09
CA LYS A 717 22.38 -5.18 28.18
C LYS A 717 21.79 -3.86 27.70
N LEU A 718 20.95 -3.28 28.53
CA LEU A 718 20.42 -1.94 28.34
C LEU A 718 21.38 -0.92 28.98
N THR A 719 21.77 0.09 28.22
CA THR A 719 22.48 1.25 28.75
C THR A 719 21.57 2.48 28.71
N VAL A 720 21.37 3.13 29.86
CA VAL A 720 20.60 4.38 30.01
C VAL A 720 21.54 5.50 30.42
N ARG A 721 21.49 6.64 29.73
CA ARG A 721 22.31 7.83 30.00
C ARG A 721 21.44 9.08 30.05
N LEU A 722 21.78 10.00 30.94
CA LEU A 722 21.23 11.36 30.91
C LEU A 722 22.32 12.33 30.50
N HIS A 723 21.94 13.27 29.65
CA HIS A 723 22.81 14.33 29.17
C HIS A 723 22.16 15.69 29.40
N ARG A 724 22.98 16.71 29.67
CA ARG A 724 22.54 18.09 29.58
C ARG A 724 22.49 18.53 28.13
N TRP A 725 21.57 19.42 27.80
CA TRP A 725 21.52 20.01 26.46
C TRP A 725 22.82 20.68 26.03
N SER A 726 23.55 21.27 26.97
CA SER A 726 24.82 21.95 26.73
C SER A 726 26.05 21.03 26.62
N SER A 727 25.90 19.73 26.89
CA SER A 727 27.03 18.80 26.96
C SER A 727 26.69 17.38 26.48
N GLN A 728 27.45 16.91 25.51
CA GLN A 728 27.42 15.53 25.00
C GLN A 728 28.01 14.51 26.00
N LYS A 729 28.64 14.96 27.09
CA LYS A 729 29.16 14.06 28.13
C LYS A 729 27.99 13.58 29.01
N PRO A 730 27.79 12.26 29.18
CA PRO A 730 26.74 11.77 30.07
C PRO A 730 27.01 12.18 31.52
N LEU A 731 26.00 12.71 32.19
CA LEU A 731 26.05 13.02 33.64
C LEU A 731 26.05 11.74 34.47
N CYS A 732 25.39 10.70 33.96
CA CYS A 732 25.29 9.40 34.57
C CYS A 732 25.16 8.33 33.49
N THR A 733 25.52 7.11 33.83
CA THR A 733 25.31 5.93 32.99
C THR A 733 24.84 4.80 33.88
N PHE A 734 23.68 4.24 33.57
CA PHE A 734 23.17 3.03 34.18
C PHE A 734 23.27 1.92 33.16
N VAL A 735 23.90 0.81 33.53
CA VAL A 735 23.94 -0.39 32.70
C VAL A 735 23.17 -1.46 33.45
N SER A 736 22.16 -2.04 32.80
CA SER A 736 21.41 -3.14 33.39
C SER A 736 22.32 -4.36 33.59
N LEU A 737 21.92 -5.26 34.47
CA LEU A 737 22.39 -6.64 34.37
C LEU A 737 21.99 -7.21 33.01
N SER A 738 22.69 -8.25 32.57
CA SER A 738 22.30 -8.95 31.34
C SER A 738 20.86 -9.43 31.48
N ALA A 739 20.01 -9.02 30.56
CA ALA A 739 18.61 -9.43 30.47
C ALA A 739 18.42 -10.24 29.18
N VAL A 740 17.44 -11.12 29.17
CA VAL A 740 17.09 -11.92 28.00
C VAL A 740 15.71 -11.47 27.54
N ILE A 741 15.65 -10.85 26.37
CA ILE A 741 14.38 -10.50 25.73
C ILE A 741 13.92 -11.74 24.98
N LYS A 742 12.71 -12.23 25.28
CA LYS A 742 12.17 -13.42 24.65
C LYS A 742 11.85 -13.21 23.17
N ALA A 743 11.89 -14.29 22.40
CA ALA A 743 11.53 -14.29 20.98
C ALA A 743 10.12 -13.71 20.74
N GLY A 744 10.01 -12.72 19.85
CA GLY A 744 8.72 -12.11 19.48
C GLY A 744 8.01 -11.30 20.58
N GLU A 745 8.59 -11.19 21.79
CA GLU A 745 7.92 -10.58 22.94
C GLU A 745 8.42 -9.14 23.24
N ALA A 746 7.67 -8.43 24.08
CA ALA A 746 8.09 -7.19 24.71
C ALA A 746 8.11 -7.32 26.24
N MET A 747 9.12 -6.76 26.91
CA MET A 747 9.24 -6.83 28.36
C MET A 747 9.93 -5.61 28.99
N VAL A 748 9.60 -5.30 30.24
CA VAL A 748 10.29 -4.26 31.04
C VAL A 748 11.74 -4.66 31.31
N LEU A 749 12.69 -3.79 30.97
CA LEU A 749 14.13 -3.95 31.26
C LEU A 749 14.64 -2.96 32.31
N PHE A 750 13.95 -1.82 32.46
CA PHE A 750 14.33 -0.77 33.40
C PHE A 750 13.09 -0.09 33.97
N GLN A 751 13.15 0.22 35.26
CA GLN A 751 12.17 1.07 35.93
C GLN A 751 12.87 1.90 37.02
N MET A 752 12.62 3.21 37.05
CA MET A 752 13.13 4.08 38.11
C MET A 752 12.23 5.31 38.28
N PRO A 753 11.88 5.72 39.52
CA PRO A 753 11.23 7.01 39.74
C PRO A 753 12.06 8.13 39.14
N VAL A 754 11.43 9.06 38.40
CA VAL A 754 12.11 10.16 37.72
C VAL A 754 12.86 11.04 38.71
N SER A 755 12.28 11.30 39.89
CA SER A 755 12.94 12.02 40.99
C SER A 755 14.26 11.36 41.43
N LYS A 756 14.29 10.02 41.49
CA LYS A 756 15.48 9.24 41.82
C LYS A 756 16.48 9.22 40.67
N LEU A 757 16.01 9.12 39.43
CA LEU A 757 16.83 9.17 38.23
C LEU A 757 17.59 10.51 38.16
N LEU A 758 16.86 11.63 38.26
CA LEU A 758 17.42 12.98 38.29
C LEU A 758 18.40 13.18 39.46
N LYS A 759 18.04 12.73 40.67
CA LYS A 759 18.92 12.81 41.85
C LYS A 759 20.25 12.07 41.67
N ARG A 760 20.22 10.89 41.03
CA ARG A 760 21.43 10.10 40.74
C ARG A 760 22.31 10.74 39.68
N CYS A 761 21.72 11.51 38.77
CA CYS A 761 22.41 12.15 37.66
C CYS A 761 22.76 13.62 37.94
N LYS A 762 22.91 14.01 39.22
CA LYS A 762 23.33 15.32 39.79
C LYS A 762 23.26 16.53 38.83
N GLU A 763 22.58 17.58 39.26
CA GLU A 763 22.44 18.83 38.48
C GLU A 763 21.64 18.67 37.17
N CYS A 764 20.67 17.76 37.19
CA CYS A 764 19.80 17.44 36.08
C CYS A 764 18.34 17.69 36.51
N THR A 765 17.58 18.39 35.69
CA THR A 765 16.14 18.63 35.86
C THR A 765 15.41 18.13 34.62
N ARG A 766 14.07 18.08 34.66
CA ARG A 766 13.27 17.77 33.47
C ARG A 766 13.61 18.70 32.30
N ASP A 767 13.63 20.01 32.55
CA ASP A 767 13.87 21.02 31.51
C ASP A 767 15.33 21.07 30.99
N THR A 768 16.31 20.57 31.73
CA THR A 768 17.75 20.76 31.40
C THR A 768 18.42 19.54 30.79
N CYS A 769 17.74 18.41 30.79
CA CYS A 769 18.31 17.12 30.41
C CYS A 769 17.44 16.34 29.43
N VAL A 770 18.09 15.41 28.73
CA VAL A 770 17.46 14.41 27.87
C VAL A 770 17.98 13.02 28.22
N VAL A 771 17.10 12.01 28.14
CA VAL A 771 17.47 10.61 28.34
C VAL A 771 17.81 10.00 26.98
N SER A 772 18.87 9.20 26.94
CA SER A 772 19.22 8.37 25.78
C SER A 772 19.51 6.95 26.23
N PHE A 773 19.11 5.97 25.43
CA PHE A 773 19.28 4.57 25.78
C PHE A 773 19.46 3.69 24.54
N TYR A 774 20.18 2.59 24.71
CA TYR A 774 20.46 1.64 23.64
C TYR A 774 20.70 0.24 24.20
N LEU A 775 20.42 -0.77 23.38
CA LEU A 775 20.76 -2.16 23.66
C LEU A 775 22.17 -2.47 23.14
N SER A 776 22.85 -3.39 23.79
CA SER A 776 24.11 -3.94 23.29
C SER A 776 23.79 -5.05 22.31
N THR A 777 24.20 -4.91 21.05
CA THR A 777 23.98 -5.90 20.00
C THR A 777 25.28 -6.27 19.30
N ASP A 778 25.26 -7.41 18.63
CA ASP A 778 26.29 -7.78 17.65
C ASP A 778 26.17 -6.85 16.42
N ASN A 779 27.28 -6.63 15.71
CA ASN A 779 27.33 -5.68 14.59
C ASN A 779 26.37 -6.01 13.43
N GLU A 780 25.85 -7.24 13.35
CA GLU A 780 24.91 -7.67 12.29
C GLU A 780 23.45 -7.36 12.63
N LEU A 781 23.09 -7.18 13.91
CA LEU A 781 21.71 -6.91 14.32
C LEU A 781 21.46 -5.41 14.44
N PHE A 782 20.59 -4.89 13.59
CA PHE A 782 20.15 -3.50 13.67
C PHE A 782 19.28 -3.25 14.91
N SER A 783 19.82 -2.52 15.88
CA SER A 783 19.10 -1.99 17.03
C SER A 783 19.48 -0.52 17.25
N PRO A 784 18.61 0.44 16.88
CA PRO A 784 18.95 1.85 16.94
C PRO A 784 18.98 2.38 18.37
N THR A 785 19.75 3.45 18.59
CA THR A 785 19.64 4.25 19.83
C THR A 785 18.26 4.90 19.90
N ASN A 786 17.71 5.00 21.10
CA ASN A 786 16.46 5.71 21.34
C ASN A 786 16.63 6.76 22.45
N TYR A 787 15.63 7.62 22.60
CA TYR A 787 15.64 8.77 23.51
C TYR A 787 14.27 9.01 24.12
N HIS A 788 14.27 9.73 25.23
CA HIS A 788 13.06 10.21 25.90
C HIS A 788 13.26 11.65 26.38
N PHE A 789 12.30 12.52 26.05
CA PHE A 789 12.29 13.90 26.48
C PHE A 789 11.56 14.01 27.82
N LEU A 790 12.23 14.57 28.83
CA LEU A 790 11.68 14.70 30.19
C LEU A 790 10.68 15.87 30.33
N SER A 791 10.66 16.77 29.35
CA SER A 791 9.78 17.92 29.22
C SER A 791 9.60 18.28 27.74
N SER A 792 8.61 19.13 27.45
CA SER A 792 8.49 19.82 26.18
C SER A 792 9.77 20.57 25.81
N LEU A 793 10.13 20.59 24.52
CA LEU A 793 11.36 21.27 24.07
C LEU A 793 11.22 22.79 24.06
N LYS A 794 9.99 23.31 23.94
CA LYS A 794 9.71 24.75 24.08
C LYS A 794 10.05 25.29 25.47
N ASP A 795 10.07 24.42 26.49
CA ASP A 795 10.36 24.75 27.89
C ASP A 795 11.80 24.36 28.30
N ALA A 796 12.56 23.75 27.38
CA ALA A 796 13.90 23.27 27.66
C ALA A 796 14.87 24.43 27.96
N LYS A 797 15.72 24.23 28.97
CA LYS A 797 16.69 25.21 29.45
C LYS A 797 18.12 24.76 29.19
N GLY A 798 18.95 25.67 28.69
CA GLY A 798 20.34 25.39 28.35
C GLY A 798 20.53 24.68 27.01
N MET A 799 19.47 24.61 26.17
CA MET A 799 19.61 24.26 24.77
C MET A 799 20.31 25.40 24.05
N VAL A 800 21.45 25.08 23.42
CA VAL A 800 22.28 26.07 22.73
C VAL A 800 22.30 25.71 21.26
N LYS A 801 22.14 26.70 20.40
CA LYS A 801 22.28 26.53 18.95
C LYS A 801 23.61 25.90 18.60
N ALA A 802 23.56 24.73 17.98
CA ALA A 802 24.74 24.08 17.43
C ALA A 802 25.05 24.65 16.05
N ASN A 803 26.34 24.86 15.78
CA ASN A 803 26.79 25.14 14.42
C ASN A 803 27.31 23.84 13.82
N ILE A 804 26.46 23.20 13.01
CA ILE A 804 26.75 21.96 12.33
C ILE A 804 27.46 22.29 11.01
N THR A 805 28.71 21.82 10.91
CA THR A 805 29.47 21.82 9.66
C THR A 805 29.36 20.45 9.01
N VAL A 806 29.26 20.41 7.68
CA VAL A 806 29.10 19.15 6.93
C VAL A 806 30.12 19.09 5.82
N SER A 807 30.89 18.01 5.75
CA SER A 807 31.74 17.69 4.61
C SER A 807 31.13 16.56 3.78
N ILE A 808 30.95 16.80 2.49
CA ILE A 808 30.41 15.84 1.53
C ILE A 808 31.58 15.21 0.76
N SER A 809 31.61 13.89 0.72
CA SER A 809 32.56 13.10 -0.07
C SER A 809 31.85 11.97 -0.83
N GLN A 810 32.49 11.42 -1.85
CA GLN A 810 31.95 10.31 -2.63
C GLN A 810 32.73 9.04 -2.29
N LYS A 811 32.02 7.92 -2.11
CA LYS A 811 32.59 6.59 -1.84
C LYS A 811 31.86 5.55 -2.68
N GLY A 812 32.44 5.21 -3.84
CA GLY A 812 31.75 4.40 -4.85
C GLY A 812 30.52 5.13 -5.39
N ASP A 813 29.39 4.43 -5.43
CA ASP A 813 28.10 4.96 -5.89
C ASP A 813 27.34 5.74 -4.80
N LEU A 814 27.86 5.76 -3.58
CA LEU A 814 27.26 6.44 -2.44
C LEU A 814 28.00 7.75 -2.12
N PHE A 815 27.30 8.63 -1.42
CA PHE A 815 27.90 9.85 -0.87
C PHE A 815 27.93 9.79 0.65
N VAL A 816 29.01 10.28 1.25
CA VAL A 816 29.19 10.36 2.70
C VAL A 816 29.04 11.81 3.11
N PHE A 817 28.19 12.04 4.11
CA PHE A 817 27.99 13.31 4.78
C PHE A 817 28.55 13.18 6.19
N ASP A 818 29.72 13.78 6.43
CA ASP A 818 30.32 13.84 7.76
C ASP A 818 29.88 15.13 8.44
N LEU A 819 29.02 15.01 9.45
CA LEU A 819 28.53 16.11 10.26
C LEU A 819 29.44 16.29 11.47
N LYS A 820 29.84 17.54 11.72
CA LYS A 820 30.62 17.93 12.88
C LYS A 820 30.00 19.16 13.54
N SER A 821 29.56 19.00 14.78
CA SER A 821 29.15 20.12 15.62
C SER A 821 30.39 20.82 16.19
N SER A 822 30.47 22.14 16.02
CA SER A 822 31.54 22.94 16.64
C SER A 822 31.32 23.12 18.15
N THR A 823 30.11 22.86 18.64
CA THR A 823 29.75 22.94 20.07
C THR A 823 29.65 21.54 20.67
N SER A 824 29.74 21.47 22.00
CA SER A 824 29.42 20.25 22.75
C SER A 824 27.92 20.13 23.05
N ALA A 825 27.06 20.87 22.35
CA ALA A 825 25.62 20.83 22.57
C ALA A 825 25.01 19.57 21.92
N ILE A 826 23.90 19.11 22.49
CA ILE A 826 23.04 18.10 21.88
C ILE A 826 22.06 18.82 20.97
N THR A 827 21.93 18.33 19.73
CA THR A 827 21.11 18.99 18.71
C THR A 827 19.91 18.11 18.34
N PRO A 828 18.68 18.50 18.75
CA PRO A 828 17.49 17.74 18.42
C PRO A 828 17.04 17.95 16.97
N PHE A 829 16.55 16.87 16.37
CA PHE A 829 15.92 16.82 15.05
C PHE A 829 16.79 17.37 13.91
N VAL A 830 18.05 16.92 13.82
CA VAL A 830 18.92 17.33 12.71
C VAL A 830 18.35 16.81 11.39
N TRP A 831 17.97 17.72 10.51
CA TRP A 831 17.37 17.45 9.21
C TRP A 831 18.31 17.85 8.08
N LEU A 832 18.72 16.84 7.30
CA LEU A 832 19.49 16.99 6.07
C LEU A 832 18.53 17.02 4.88
N ASP A 833 18.69 18.00 3.99
CA ASP A 833 17.90 18.09 2.76
C ASP A 833 18.80 18.49 1.57
N VAL A 834 18.63 17.82 0.43
CA VAL A 834 19.33 18.08 -0.85
C VAL A 834 18.35 18.47 -1.96
N GLY A 835 17.21 19.05 -1.58
CA GLY A 835 16.19 19.54 -2.48
C GLY A 835 15.52 18.39 -3.23
N SER A 836 15.44 18.53 -4.56
CA SER A 836 14.78 17.58 -5.45
C SER A 836 15.71 16.49 -6.00
N ILE A 837 16.96 16.40 -5.52
CA ILE A 837 17.89 15.36 -5.97
C ILE A 837 17.33 13.99 -5.54
N PRO A 838 17.03 13.07 -6.48
CA PRO A 838 16.38 11.81 -6.16
C PRO A 838 17.30 10.92 -5.32
N GLY A 839 16.88 10.61 -4.09
CA GLY A 839 17.62 9.78 -3.15
C GLY A 839 17.13 9.97 -1.73
N ARG A 840 17.73 9.22 -0.80
CA ARG A 840 17.45 9.31 0.64
C ARG A 840 18.72 9.14 1.46
N PHE A 841 18.70 9.59 2.71
CA PHE A 841 19.82 9.41 3.64
C PHE A 841 19.78 8.04 4.34
N SER A 842 20.88 7.63 4.97
CA SER A 842 20.91 6.43 5.83
C SER A 842 20.18 6.62 7.16
N ASP A 843 20.12 7.85 7.65
CA ASP A 843 19.43 8.26 8.88
C ASP A 843 19.18 9.78 8.78
N ASN A 844 18.08 10.27 9.34
CA ASN A 844 17.73 11.69 9.31
C ASN A 844 16.74 12.03 10.44
N GLY A 845 16.61 13.31 10.80
CA GLY A 845 15.73 13.76 11.89
C GLY A 845 16.17 13.31 13.29
N PHE A 846 17.39 12.80 13.44
CA PHE A 846 17.87 12.20 14.68
C PHE A 846 18.19 13.25 15.76
N LEU A 847 18.20 12.79 17.02
CA LEU A 847 18.79 13.51 18.16
C LEU A 847 20.32 13.34 18.12
N MET A 848 21.04 14.38 17.69
CA MET A 848 22.50 14.34 17.56
C MET A 848 23.17 14.54 18.92
N ILE A 849 23.48 13.42 19.60
CA ILE A 849 24.23 13.39 20.88
C ILE A 849 25.75 13.32 20.64
N LYS A 850 26.20 12.79 19.50
CA LYS A 850 27.64 12.71 19.20
C LYS A 850 28.11 14.03 18.56
N LYS A 851 29.35 14.43 18.84
CA LYS A 851 29.98 15.58 18.19
C LYS A 851 30.13 15.41 16.68
N GLU A 852 30.43 14.17 16.29
CA GLU A 852 30.70 13.78 14.91
C GLU A 852 29.79 12.59 14.58
N LEU A 853 29.16 12.65 13.41
CA LEU A 853 28.28 11.62 12.88
C LEU A 853 28.46 11.57 11.37
N SER A 854 28.56 10.37 10.81
CA SER A 854 28.58 10.17 9.37
C SER A 854 27.28 9.49 8.94
N VAL A 855 26.62 10.05 7.93
CA VAL A 855 25.45 9.44 7.28
C VAL A 855 25.73 9.28 5.78
N LEU A 856 25.12 8.28 5.17
CA LEU A 856 25.23 8.04 3.73
C LEU A 856 24.04 8.64 3.00
N PHE A 857 24.22 8.97 1.73
CA PHE A 857 23.15 9.30 0.80
C PHE A 857 23.14 8.28 -0.34
N TYR A 858 21.96 7.72 -0.59
CA TYR A 858 21.69 6.70 -1.60
C TYR A 858 20.98 7.36 -2.80
N PRO A 859 21.70 7.68 -3.88
CA PRO A 859 21.10 8.30 -5.05
C PRO A 859 20.22 7.29 -5.81
N TRP A 860 19.03 7.74 -6.25
CA TRP A 860 18.14 6.94 -7.12
C TRP A 860 18.36 7.24 -8.60
N LYS A 861 19.02 8.36 -8.89
CA LYS A 861 19.50 8.74 -10.22
C LYS A 861 20.94 9.24 -10.10
N PRO A 862 21.77 9.13 -11.16
CA PRO A 862 23.12 9.67 -11.13
C PRO A 862 23.13 11.14 -10.68
N THR A 863 24.01 11.47 -9.73
CA THR A 863 24.25 12.83 -9.25
C THR A 863 25.73 13.02 -8.93
N SER A 864 26.15 14.25 -8.68
CA SER A 864 27.52 14.58 -8.34
C SER A 864 27.64 15.20 -6.94
N LYS A 865 28.85 15.12 -6.37
CA LYS A 865 29.19 15.84 -5.14
C LYS A 865 28.87 17.35 -5.24
N SER A 866 29.12 17.96 -6.40
CA SER A 866 28.89 19.40 -6.60
C SER A 866 27.40 19.75 -6.55
N GLU A 867 26.55 18.96 -7.19
CA GLU A 867 25.09 19.16 -7.14
C GLU A 867 24.55 19.02 -5.71
N LEU A 868 24.99 17.97 -5.00
CA LEU A 868 24.63 17.76 -3.61
C LEU A 868 25.08 18.95 -2.75
N GLN A 869 26.33 19.42 -2.89
CA GLN A 869 26.84 20.57 -2.16
C GLN A 869 26.05 21.86 -2.42
N GLN A 870 25.60 22.07 -3.66
CA GLN A 870 24.85 23.27 -4.03
C GLN A 870 23.42 23.25 -3.50
N ALA A 871 22.78 22.08 -3.48
CA ALA A 871 21.39 21.92 -3.01
C ALA A 871 21.28 21.69 -1.49
N PHE A 872 22.40 21.36 -0.83
CA PHE A 872 22.41 20.94 0.56
C PHE A 872 21.96 22.04 1.52
N SER A 873 21.12 21.64 2.48
CA SER A 873 20.82 22.41 3.68
C SER A 873 20.74 21.50 4.90
N VAL A 874 21.15 22.03 6.05
CA VAL A 874 20.96 21.41 7.36
C VAL A 874 20.09 22.32 8.21
N THR A 875 19.12 21.75 8.92
CA THR A 875 18.27 22.46 9.89
C THR A 875 18.21 21.64 11.17
N SER A 876 18.17 22.32 12.31
CA SER A 876 17.91 21.76 13.62
C SER A 876 16.80 22.52 14.32
N LEU A 877 16.25 22.00 15.41
CA LEU A 877 15.20 22.71 16.14
C LEU A 877 15.67 24.10 16.64
N THR A 878 16.91 24.20 17.13
CA THR A 878 17.51 25.45 17.63
C THR A 878 17.79 26.47 16.52
N ASP A 879 17.65 26.10 15.25
CA ASP A 879 17.72 27.09 14.19
C ASP A 879 16.48 27.97 14.16
N LEU A 880 15.33 27.48 14.63
CA LEU A 880 14.04 28.13 14.51
C LEU A 880 13.81 29.19 15.60
N TYR A 881 14.29 28.96 16.82
CA TYR A 881 14.15 29.85 17.98
C TYR A 881 15.25 29.63 19.02
#